data_AF-A0A8H4SZD1-F1
#
_entry.id   AF-A0A8H4SZD1-F1
#
_cell.length_a   1.000
_cell.length_b   1.000
_cell.length_c   1.000
_cell.angle_alpha   90.00
_cell.angle_beta   90.00
_cell.angle_gamma   90.00
#
_symmetry.space_group_name_H-M   'P 1'
#
loop_
_entity.id
_entity.type
_entity.pdbx_description
1 polymer ?
#
loop_
_entity_poly.entity_id
_entity_poly.type
_entity_poly.pdbx_seq_one_letter_code
_entity_poly.pdbx_strand_id
1 'polypeptide(L)'
;MSRTPPRYNRPFNHIGVSVSDAKATVDWYSRVMGFQLLGDIYHIKRSEHPNDAIFRIYPDSLQEVKLARMATGNGVGFEIFEFINPRFKAAKEFEYERAGVFHICVTDVDPEGLVKKVEAEGGKKIGETVDPSGKGEIVCLYLSDPWNNVIEVIDVGFEVMGFNHAAAYKASPYEQAQGQDGMHHLIRRVKCDELRPACHRCTSTGRKCDGYASTSTAVAGPVAPPRLGGLALKEARAQEFFYHETVPQVSGFFGRPFWNIVLQFSLTEASIRHASVALAALHEEHSTISQTSQKDSLKIAFQSYNRAINTILKLASDPASIPLVIISSIVFTCFECLLGDPKSAASHVTSGLKLLKMLRERTGQPSGPWGQRYQNFESAFVETHLAPVLCTLSLCVTEFGYPAELYLNMVDANGCPVFDRPFQRLLEARVGIIDIITAATRISQDGTPNSQPDKSRHLQAALGRWKTRFDDLVLQRESFWDPQDHSAANLIRVMSQATAVGLLVGPAADETAWDTHKATYEEIIRLVESLIDNAQGSQRFHFEMGLISPLHLVAWKCRWPSLRRTGLALLRASSRRECLYDARLYYAVFSRIMAIEEADFNQPLDGQCAQHDLPPENARIHHFICETLPLGKYGVYLLKLFSRPKWPDPEWRLHTEHIYLDAFSTCQGGDSLPSSSKIAKLPVVNLFRTGPVPTIA
;
A
#
# COMPACT_ATOMS: atom_id res chain seq x y z
N MET A 1 30.83 8.09 -6.79
CA MET A 1 30.32 6.71 -6.84
C MET A 1 29.44 6.57 -8.07
N SER A 2 29.86 5.77 -9.05
CA SER A 2 29.07 5.48 -10.26
C SER A 2 27.82 4.71 -9.83
N ARG A 3 26.62 5.29 -10.00
CA ARG A 3 25.35 4.61 -9.71
C ARG A 3 25.18 3.51 -10.76
N THR A 4 25.32 2.26 -10.33
CA THR A 4 24.91 1.10 -11.14
C THR A 4 23.47 1.32 -11.59
N PRO A 5 23.16 1.27 -12.89
CA PRO A 5 21.78 1.42 -13.35
C PRO A 5 20.90 0.37 -12.67
N PRO A 6 19.66 0.73 -12.28
CA PRO A 6 18.76 -0.19 -11.58
C PRO A 6 18.54 -1.45 -12.42
N ARG A 7 18.57 -2.62 -11.76
CA ARG A 7 18.26 -3.90 -12.41
C ARG A 7 16.77 -3.92 -12.72
N TYR A 8 16.42 -3.83 -14.00
CA TYR A 8 15.05 -3.87 -14.48
C TYR A 8 14.54 -5.32 -14.51
N ASN A 9 13.50 -5.61 -13.71
CA ASN A 9 12.80 -6.89 -13.78
C ASN A 9 11.85 -6.85 -15.00
N ARG A 10 12.11 -7.71 -16.00
CA ARG A 10 11.33 -7.70 -17.24
C ARG A 10 10.08 -8.54 -17.05
N PRO A 11 8.87 -7.97 -17.16
CA PRO A 11 7.65 -8.76 -17.06
C PRO A 11 7.55 -9.75 -18.23
N PHE A 12 7.06 -10.96 -17.95
CA PHE A 12 6.80 -11.96 -18.98
C PHE A 12 5.53 -11.55 -19.75
N ASN A 13 5.69 -11.16 -21.02
CA ASN A 13 4.61 -10.52 -21.75
C ASN A 13 3.63 -11.53 -22.38
N HIS A 14 4.14 -12.54 -23.09
CA HIS A 14 3.34 -13.56 -23.74
C HIS A 14 4.17 -14.81 -24.05
N ILE A 15 3.49 -15.90 -24.37
CA ILE A 15 4.08 -17.10 -24.96
C ILE A 15 3.41 -17.42 -26.31
N GLY A 16 4.21 -17.87 -27.28
CA GLY A 16 3.72 -18.37 -28.56
C GLY A 16 3.75 -19.89 -28.60
N VAL A 17 2.63 -20.50 -28.99
CA VAL A 17 2.50 -21.94 -29.22
C VAL A 17 2.19 -22.22 -30.68
N SER A 18 2.66 -23.35 -31.19
CA SER A 18 2.35 -23.81 -32.53
C SER A 18 1.38 -24.97 -32.49
N VAL A 19 0.34 -24.92 -33.33
CA VAL A 19 -0.75 -25.90 -33.34
C VAL A 19 -1.11 -26.30 -34.78
N SER A 20 -1.90 -27.36 -34.91
CA SER A 20 -2.40 -27.85 -36.20
C SER A 20 -3.68 -27.15 -36.66
N ASP A 21 -4.45 -26.55 -35.74
CA ASP A 21 -5.71 -25.85 -36.03
C ASP A 21 -5.93 -24.71 -35.04
N ALA A 22 -5.71 -23.47 -35.47
CA ALA A 22 -5.81 -22.29 -34.61
C ALA A 22 -7.23 -22.05 -34.08
N LYS A 23 -8.26 -22.35 -34.88
CA LYS A 23 -9.65 -22.10 -34.47
C LYS A 23 -10.06 -23.10 -33.38
N ALA A 24 -9.78 -24.38 -33.59
CA ALA A 24 -10.05 -25.40 -32.60
C ALA A 24 -9.28 -25.13 -31.30
N THR A 25 -8.03 -24.66 -31.37
CA THR A 25 -7.25 -24.25 -30.20
C THR A 25 -7.89 -23.08 -29.46
N VAL A 26 -8.28 -22.01 -30.16
CA VAL A 26 -8.95 -20.86 -29.55
C VAL A 26 -10.24 -21.28 -28.83
N ASP A 27 -11.08 -22.08 -29.50
CA ASP A 27 -12.34 -22.55 -28.92
C ASP A 27 -12.10 -23.39 -27.65
N TRP A 28 -11.09 -24.28 -27.70
CA TRP A 28 -10.74 -25.15 -26.59
C TRP A 28 -10.19 -24.38 -25.39
N TYR A 29 -9.20 -23.50 -25.58
CA TYR A 29 -8.62 -22.71 -24.49
C TYR A 29 -9.63 -21.72 -23.91
N SER A 30 -10.58 -21.22 -24.72
CA SER A 30 -11.66 -20.37 -24.21
C SER A 30 -12.60 -21.14 -23.30
N ARG A 31 -13.02 -22.34 -23.70
CA ARG A 31 -14.00 -23.14 -22.94
C ARG A 31 -13.37 -23.85 -21.74
N VAL A 32 -12.18 -24.43 -21.93
CA VAL A 32 -11.51 -25.27 -20.93
C VAL A 32 -10.76 -24.40 -19.92
N MET A 33 -9.93 -23.47 -20.39
CA MET A 33 -9.04 -22.63 -19.56
C MET A 33 -9.58 -21.23 -19.28
N GLY A 34 -10.70 -20.83 -19.89
CA GLY A 34 -11.29 -19.50 -19.70
C GLY A 34 -10.53 -18.35 -20.37
N PHE A 35 -9.61 -18.65 -21.29
CA PHE A 35 -8.84 -17.61 -21.99
C PHE A 35 -9.74 -16.83 -22.95
N GLN A 36 -9.41 -15.57 -23.22
CA GLN A 36 -10.25 -14.72 -24.07
C GLN A 36 -9.54 -14.34 -25.37
N LEU A 37 -10.16 -14.63 -26.51
CA LEU A 37 -9.64 -14.21 -27.82
C LEU A 37 -9.57 -12.68 -27.91
N LEU A 38 -8.43 -12.17 -28.34
CA LEU A 38 -8.17 -10.76 -28.58
C LEU A 38 -8.25 -10.47 -30.09
N GLY A 39 -9.39 -9.93 -30.53
CA GLY A 39 -9.65 -9.64 -31.94
C GLY A 39 -10.06 -10.89 -32.72
N ASP A 40 -9.57 -11.00 -33.95
CA ASP A 40 -9.89 -12.10 -34.86
C ASP A 40 -8.71 -13.06 -35.04
N ILE A 41 -9.00 -14.23 -35.63
CA ILE A 41 -7.95 -15.12 -36.14
C ILE A 41 -7.49 -14.58 -37.49
N TYR A 42 -6.24 -14.15 -37.57
CA TYR A 42 -5.67 -13.56 -38.78
C TYR A 42 -5.08 -14.65 -39.68
N HIS A 43 -5.53 -14.73 -40.92
CA HIS A 43 -4.93 -15.59 -41.95
C HIS A 43 -3.98 -14.74 -42.81
N ILE A 44 -2.69 -15.04 -42.72
CA ILE A 44 -1.63 -14.23 -43.33
C ILE A 44 -0.93 -15.06 -44.41
N LYS A 45 -0.92 -14.54 -45.64
CA LYS A 45 -0.27 -15.15 -46.81
C LYS A 45 0.75 -14.22 -47.42
N ARG A 46 1.94 -14.73 -47.73
CA ARG A 46 3.02 -13.95 -48.33
C ARG A 46 2.65 -13.45 -49.72
N SER A 47 1.83 -14.20 -50.46
CA SER A 47 1.33 -13.81 -51.78
C SER A 47 0.42 -12.59 -51.75
N GLU A 48 -0.29 -12.36 -50.64
CA GLU A 48 -1.25 -11.26 -50.49
C GLU A 48 -0.60 -10.07 -49.77
N HIS A 49 0.20 -10.34 -48.74
CA HIS A 49 0.83 -9.32 -47.89
C HIS A 49 2.34 -9.59 -47.67
N PRO A 50 3.17 -9.49 -48.71
CA PRO A 50 4.60 -9.86 -48.64
C PRO A 50 5.43 -9.00 -47.68
N ASN A 51 4.92 -7.82 -47.31
CA ASN A 51 5.60 -6.86 -46.45
C ASN A 51 5.24 -6.97 -44.96
N ASP A 52 4.36 -7.91 -44.59
CA ASP A 52 3.95 -8.10 -43.19
C ASP A 52 5.13 -8.50 -42.31
N ALA A 53 5.12 -8.03 -41.06
CA ALA A 53 6.22 -8.20 -40.12
C ALA A 53 6.60 -9.68 -39.92
N ILE A 54 5.63 -10.59 -39.97
CA ILE A 54 5.85 -12.04 -39.80
C ILE A 54 6.83 -12.60 -40.84
N PHE A 55 6.79 -12.10 -42.08
CA PHE A 55 7.68 -12.55 -43.16
C PHE A 55 9.08 -11.95 -43.10
N ARG A 56 9.30 -10.97 -42.21
CA ARG A 56 10.63 -10.44 -41.87
C ARG A 56 11.24 -11.14 -40.66
N ILE A 57 10.41 -11.78 -39.83
CA ILE A 57 10.84 -12.57 -38.66
C ILE A 57 11.24 -13.98 -39.10
N TYR A 58 10.40 -14.62 -39.93
CA TYR A 58 10.61 -15.99 -40.38
C TYR A 58 11.26 -16.05 -41.76
N PRO A 59 12.03 -17.12 -42.07
CA PRO A 59 12.68 -17.28 -43.36
C PRO A 59 11.69 -17.28 -44.54
N ASP A 60 12.21 -17.09 -45.75
CA ASP A 60 11.42 -17.10 -47.00
C ASP A 60 10.67 -18.42 -47.26
N SER A 61 11.00 -19.49 -46.54
CA SER A 61 10.22 -20.72 -46.56
C SER A 61 8.81 -20.56 -46.00
N LEU A 62 8.56 -19.59 -45.10
CA LEU A 62 7.22 -19.33 -44.57
C LEU A 62 6.38 -18.56 -45.60
N GLN A 63 5.36 -19.22 -46.12
CA GLN A 63 4.44 -18.69 -47.13
C GLN A 63 3.04 -18.41 -46.57
N GLU A 64 2.59 -19.16 -45.57
CA GLU A 64 1.21 -19.06 -45.08
C GLU A 64 1.07 -19.51 -43.62
N VAL A 65 0.37 -18.71 -42.82
CA VAL A 65 0.17 -18.93 -41.38
C VAL A 65 -1.13 -18.30 -40.90
N LYS A 66 -1.80 -18.92 -39.92
CA LYS A 66 -2.83 -18.23 -39.13
C LYS A 66 -2.31 -17.90 -37.74
N LEU A 67 -2.72 -16.74 -37.24
CA LEU A 67 -2.33 -16.20 -35.95
C LEU A 67 -3.56 -15.81 -35.14
N ALA A 68 -3.64 -16.27 -33.90
CA ALA A 68 -4.60 -15.78 -32.92
C ALA A 68 -3.87 -15.34 -31.65
N ARG A 69 -4.47 -14.43 -30.88
CA ARG A 69 -3.93 -13.97 -29.60
C ARG A 69 -5.00 -14.07 -28.54
N MET A 70 -4.67 -14.58 -27.38
CA MET A 70 -5.60 -14.68 -26.25
C MET A 70 -5.02 -14.00 -25.01
N ALA A 71 -5.90 -13.46 -24.17
CA ALA A 71 -5.58 -13.01 -22.83
C ALA A 71 -5.84 -14.12 -21.81
N THR A 72 -4.90 -14.34 -20.90
CA THR A 72 -5.06 -15.21 -19.74
C THR A 72 -5.56 -14.43 -18.51
N GLY A 73 -5.93 -15.13 -17.44
CA GLY A 73 -6.48 -14.51 -16.22
C GLY A 73 -5.56 -13.51 -15.50
N ASN A 74 -4.24 -13.59 -15.74
CA ASN A 74 -3.24 -12.67 -15.19
C ASN A 74 -2.69 -11.67 -16.22
N GLY A 75 -3.28 -11.61 -17.43
CA GLY A 75 -2.91 -10.66 -18.46
C GLY A 75 -1.65 -11.01 -19.27
N VAL A 76 -1.07 -12.20 -19.08
CA VAL A 76 -0.03 -12.73 -19.97
C VAL A 76 -0.68 -13.13 -21.30
N GLY A 77 -0.06 -12.79 -22.43
CA GLY A 77 -0.58 -13.15 -23.74
C GLY A 77 -0.33 -14.63 -24.08
N PHE A 78 -1.27 -15.24 -24.80
CA PHE A 78 -1.14 -16.57 -25.37
C PHE A 78 -1.34 -16.48 -26.89
N GLU A 79 -0.24 -16.53 -27.65
CA GLU A 79 -0.27 -16.46 -29.10
C GLU A 79 -0.31 -17.86 -29.72
N ILE A 80 -1.21 -18.06 -30.67
CA ILE A 80 -1.44 -19.36 -31.33
C ILE A 80 -1.06 -19.23 -32.80
N PHE A 81 -0.15 -20.08 -33.25
CA PHE A 81 0.35 -20.13 -34.63
C PHE A 81 0.00 -21.46 -35.31
N GLU A 82 -0.86 -21.41 -36.32
CA GLU A 82 -1.10 -22.53 -37.24
C GLU A 82 -0.29 -22.30 -38.52
N PHE A 83 0.85 -22.99 -38.65
CA PHE A 83 1.67 -22.93 -39.87
C PHE A 83 1.05 -23.80 -40.97
N ILE A 84 0.59 -23.16 -42.04
CA ILE A 84 -0.07 -23.82 -43.17
C ILE A 84 0.96 -24.19 -44.24
N ASN A 85 1.88 -23.27 -44.55
CA ASN A 85 2.99 -23.49 -45.47
C ASN A 85 4.27 -22.80 -44.95
N PRO A 86 5.27 -23.56 -44.42
CA PRO A 86 5.29 -25.02 -44.32
C PRO A 86 4.24 -25.53 -43.32
N ARG A 87 3.77 -26.77 -43.51
CA ARG A 87 2.77 -27.35 -42.61
C ARG A 87 3.37 -27.62 -41.23
N PHE A 88 2.60 -27.32 -40.19
CA PHE A 88 2.86 -27.67 -38.79
C PHE A 88 3.42 -29.09 -38.63
N LYS A 89 4.39 -29.24 -37.72
CA LYS A 89 4.98 -30.52 -37.32
C LYS A 89 4.71 -30.73 -35.83
N ALA A 90 4.00 -31.81 -35.51
CA ALA A 90 3.73 -32.18 -34.13
C ALA A 90 5.02 -32.52 -33.37
N ALA A 91 5.08 -32.09 -32.11
CA ALA A 91 6.10 -32.57 -31.17
C ALA A 91 5.84 -34.04 -30.78
N LYS A 92 6.87 -34.74 -30.30
CA LYS A 92 6.67 -36.04 -29.66
C LYS A 92 6.05 -35.86 -28.28
N GLU A 93 5.51 -36.94 -27.72
CA GLU A 93 4.84 -36.95 -26.41
C GLU A 93 5.86 -36.64 -25.30
N PHE A 94 5.68 -35.49 -24.61
CA PHE A 94 6.42 -35.01 -23.43
C PHE A 94 7.97 -35.14 -23.46
N GLU A 95 8.64 -34.27 -24.24
CA GLU A 95 10.12 -34.18 -24.32
C GLU A 95 10.71 -33.15 -23.32
N TYR A 96 10.85 -33.51 -22.05
CA TYR A 96 11.33 -32.59 -21.00
C TYR A 96 12.86 -32.38 -21.00
N GLU A 97 13.63 -33.28 -21.60
CA GLU A 97 15.08 -33.22 -21.70
C GLU A 97 15.58 -32.29 -22.83
N ARG A 98 14.68 -31.82 -23.69
CA ARG A 98 15.01 -30.95 -24.82
C ARG A 98 15.27 -29.53 -24.33
N ALA A 99 16.37 -28.93 -24.78
CA ALA A 99 16.65 -27.52 -24.51
C ALA A 99 15.55 -26.60 -25.07
N GLY A 100 15.02 -25.70 -24.23
CA GLY A 100 14.01 -24.71 -24.59
C GLY A 100 12.82 -24.68 -23.63
N VAL A 101 11.68 -24.21 -24.13
CA VAL A 101 10.40 -24.23 -23.39
C VAL A 101 9.92 -25.69 -23.30
N PHE A 102 9.59 -26.13 -22.07
CA PHE A 102 9.13 -27.49 -21.80
C PHE A 102 7.66 -27.56 -21.36
N HIS A 103 7.18 -26.59 -20.57
CA HIS A 103 5.77 -26.42 -20.21
C HIS A 103 5.36 -24.95 -20.19
N ILE A 104 4.07 -24.73 -20.03
CA ILE A 104 3.49 -23.51 -19.43
C ILE A 104 2.80 -23.90 -18.13
N CYS A 105 2.61 -22.93 -17.24
CA CYS A 105 1.93 -23.16 -15.96
C CYS A 105 0.70 -22.26 -15.83
N VAL A 106 -0.40 -22.82 -15.34
CA VAL A 106 -1.62 -22.09 -14.96
C VAL A 106 -1.94 -22.33 -13.50
N THR A 107 -2.51 -21.32 -12.84
CA THR A 107 -3.01 -21.45 -11.46
C THR A 107 -4.50 -21.73 -11.48
N ASP A 108 -4.94 -22.83 -10.87
CA ASP A 108 -6.35 -23.22 -10.75
C ASP A 108 -6.64 -23.67 -9.31
N VAL A 109 -7.76 -23.21 -8.75
CA VAL A 109 -8.17 -23.55 -7.38
C VAL A 109 -8.62 -25.00 -7.21
N ASP A 110 -8.93 -25.70 -8.30
CA ASP A 110 -9.26 -27.13 -8.33
C ASP A 110 -8.50 -27.84 -9.46
N PRO A 111 -7.19 -28.11 -9.29
CA PRO A 111 -6.39 -28.77 -10.31
C PRO A 111 -6.98 -30.12 -10.76
N GLU A 112 -7.54 -30.91 -9.84
CA GLU A 112 -8.14 -32.22 -10.15
C GLU A 112 -9.49 -32.10 -10.88
N GLY A 113 -10.27 -31.05 -10.61
CA GLY A 113 -11.43 -30.69 -11.41
C GLY A 113 -11.06 -30.32 -12.84
N LEU A 114 -9.98 -29.53 -13.00
CA LEU A 114 -9.47 -29.14 -14.32
C LEU A 114 -8.95 -30.35 -15.11
N VAL A 115 -8.29 -31.32 -14.47
CA VAL A 115 -7.89 -32.61 -15.09
C VAL A 115 -9.09 -33.27 -15.77
N LYS A 116 -10.19 -33.47 -15.02
CA LYS A 116 -11.39 -34.14 -15.55
C LYS A 116 -11.96 -33.42 -16.78
N LYS A 117 -11.94 -32.09 -16.74
CA LYS A 117 -12.40 -31.26 -17.85
C LYS A 117 -11.49 -31.38 -19.08
N VAL A 118 -10.17 -31.39 -18.86
CA VAL A 118 -9.18 -31.54 -19.94
C VAL A 118 -9.26 -32.92 -20.57
N GLU A 119 -9.38 -33.99 -19.79
CA GLU A 119 -9.55 -35.36 -20.30
C GLU A 119 -10.84 -35.53 -21.10
N ALA A 120 -11.94 -34.92 -20.64
CA ALA A 120 -13.23 -34.93 -21.36
C ALA A 120 -13.17 -34.20 -22.72
N GLU A 121 -12.23 -33.26 -22.89
CA GLU A 121 -12.06 -32.43 -24.09
C GLU A 121 -10.81 -32.84 -24.90
N GLY A 122 -10.33 -34.08 -24.73
CA GLY A 122 -9.30 -34.68 -25.58
C GLY A 122 -7.85 -34.42 -25.18
N GLY A 123 -7.61 -33.80 -24.03
CA GLY A 123 -6.30 -33.74 -23.39
C GLY A 123 -6.01 -34.98 -22.53
N LYS A 124 -4.88 -34.98 -21.82
CA LYS A 124 -4.48 -36.11 -20.93
C LYS A 124 -3.82 -35.61 -19.65
N LYS A 125 -3.91 -36.37 -18.56
CA LYS A 125 -3.04 -36.20 -17.38
C LYS A 125 -1.64 -36.78 -17.66
N ILE A 126 -0.60 -36.08 -17.25
CA ILE A 126 0.80 -36.51 -17.32
C ILE A 126 1.29 -36.78 -15.90
N GLY A 127 1.67 -38.03 -15.62
CA GLY A 127 2.20 -38.43 -14.32
C GLY A 127 1.17 -38.38 -13.18
N GLU A 128 1.68 -38.30 -11.96
CA GLU A 128 0.89 -38.25 -10.73
C GLU A 128 0.75 -36.81 -10.21
N THR A 129 -0.24 -36.58 -9.35
CA THR A 129 -0.35 -35.33 -8.60
C THR A 129 0.70 -35.31 -7.50
N VAL A 130 1.42 -34.20 -7.38
CA VAL A 130 2.54 -34.04 -6.45
C VAL A 130 2.39 -32.78 -5.61
N ASP A 131 3.10 -32.75 -4.48
CA ASP A 131 3.33 -31.53 -3.72
C ASP A 131 4.82 -31.14 -3.82
N PRO A 132 5.15 -30.07 -4.57
CA PRO A 132 6.54 -29.63 -4.74
C PRO A 132 7.17 -29.09 -3.43
N SER A 133 6.37 -28.76 -2.41
CA SER A 133 6.88 -28.36 -1.09
C SER A 133 7.16 -29.55 -0.16
N GLY A 134 6.60 -30.73 -0.46
CA GLY A 134 6.72 -31.92 0.38
C GLY A 134 5.99 -31.83 1.74
N LYS A 135 5.06 -30.89 1.94
CA LYS A 135 4.36 -30.64 3.21
C LYS A 135 2.88 -31.03 3.22
N GLY A 136 2.35 -31.51 2.11
CA GLY A 136 0.92 -31.72 1.84
C GLY A 136 0.12 -30.43 1.63
N GLU A 137 0.77 -29.32 1.27
CA GLU A 137 0.14 -27.98 1.26
C GLU A 137 -0.18 -27.45 -0.15
N ILE A 138 0.43 -28.03 -1.19
CA ILE A 138 0.29 -27.57 -2.58
C ILE A 138 -0.11 -28.77 -3.45
N VAL A 139 -1.12 -28.57 -4.28
CA VAL A 139 -1.53 -29.51 -5.33
C VAL A 139 -0.93 -29.05 -6.65
N CYS A 140 -0.02 -29.85 -7.20
CA CYS A 140 0.62 -29.62 -8.49
C CYS A 140 0.49 -30.85 -9.39
N LEU A 141 0.14 -30.66 -10.65
CA LEU A 141 0.03 -31.75 -11.63
C LEU A 141 0.33 -31.26 -13.05
N TYR A 142 0.55 -32.21 -13.96
CA TYR A 142 0.84 -31.92 -15.37
C TYR A 142 -0.26 -32.50 -16.26
N LEU A 143 -0.56 -31.78 -17.34
CA LEU A 143 -1.55 -32.11 -18.36
C LEU A 143 -0.92 -31.98 -19.75
N SER A 144 -1.53 -32.59 -20.76
CA SER A 144 -1.36 -32.21 -22.17
C SER A 144 -2.67 -31.72 -22.74
N ASP A 145 -2.59 -30.67 -23.56
CA ASP A 145 -3.71 -30.29 -24.44
C ASP A 145 -3.82 -31.25 -25.65
N PRO A 146 -4.88 -31.14 -26.48
CA PRO A 146 -5.05 -31.99 -27.67
C PRO A 146 -3.93 -31.87 -28.72
N TRP A 147 -3.07 -30.85 -28.64
CA TRP A 147 -1.95 -30.59 -29.53
C TRP A 147 -0.60 -30.97 -28.92
N ASN A 148 -0.60 -31.64 -27.76
CA ASN A 148 0.57 -32.05 -26.98
C ASN A 148 1.39 -30.90 -26.38
N ASN A 149 0.81 -29.70 -26.22
CA ASN A 149 1.41 -28.67 -25.37
C ASN A 149 1.29 -29.09 -23.91
N VAL A 150 2.34 -28.85 -23.13
CA VAL A 150 2.44 -29.31 -21.74
C VAL A 150 1.96 -28.23 -20.77
N ILE A 151 0.95 -28.67 -20.04
CA ILE A 151 0.09 -28.11 -19.00
C ILE A 151 0.51 -28.23 -17.53
N GLU A 152 1.39 -27.44 -16.92
CA GLU A 152 1.50 -27.47 -15.45
C GLU A 152 0.30 -26.75 -14.83
N VAL A 153 -0.34 -27.38 -13.83
CA VAL A 153 -1.44 -26.81 -13.07
C VAL A 153 -1.08 -26.85 -11.59
N ILE A 154 -1.22 -25.72 -10.93
CA ILE A 154 -0.91 -25.56 -9.50
C ILE A 154 -2.02 -24.77 -8.79
N ASP A 155 -2.28 -25.07 -7.53
CA ASP A 155 -3.32 -24.41 -6.72
C ASP A 155 -2.90 -23.08 -6.08
N VAL A 156 -1.61 -22.72 -6.18
CA VAL A 156 -1.03 -21.49 -5.63
C VAL A 156 -0.25 -20.69 -6.67
N GLY A 157 0.00 -19.41 -6.40
CA GLY A 157 0.86 -18.56 -7.25
C GLY A 157 2.34 -18.97 -7.19
N PHE A 158 3.10 -18.62 -8.22
CA PHE A 158 4.53 -18.98 -8.35
C PHE A 158 5.37 -18.47 -7.18
N GLU A 159 5.07 -17.29 -6.63
CA GLU A 159 5.80 -16.76 -5.47
C GLU A 159 5.59 -17.63 -4.23
N VAL A 160 4.35 -18.07 -3.98
CA VAL A 160 4.00 -18.93 -2.83
C VAL A 160 4.69 -20.28 -2.97
N MET A 161 4.66 -20.87 -4.17
CA MET A 161 5.40 -22.10 -4.47
C MET A 161 6.90 -21.89 -4.20
N GLY A 162 7.52 -20.83 -4.75
CA GLY A 162 8.94 -20.56 -4.58
C GLY A 162 9.39 -20.37 -3.13
N PHE A 163 8.60 -19.63 -2.32
CA PHE A 163 8.91 -19.44 -0.89
C PHE A 163 8.76 -20.73 -0.07
N ASN A 164 7.75 -21.55 -0.37
CA ASN A 164 7.51 -22.81 0.34
C ASN A 164 8.47 -23.94 -0.11
N HIS A 165 8.94 -23.90 -1.36
CA HIS A 165 9.87 -24.86 -1.94
C HIS A 165 11.29 -24.77 -1.34
N ALA A 166 11.71 -23.58 -0.91
CA ALA A 166 13.04 -23.35 -0.31
C ALA A 166 13.28 -24.10 1.02
N ALA A 167 12.23 -24.62 1.66
CA ALA A 167 12.33 -25.36 2.92
C ALA A 167 12.53 -26.88 2.74
N ALA A 168 12.28 -27.43 1.54
CA ALA A 168 12.16 -28.88 1.32
C ALA A 168 13.47 -29.55 0.89
N TYR A 169 14.35 -28.83 0.18
CA TYR A 169 15.66 -29.34 -0.24
C TYR A 169 16.77 -28.67 0.57
N LYS A 170 17.55 -29.48 1.30
CA LYS A 170 18.81 -29.00 1.89
C LYS A 170 19.70 -28.51 0.75
N ALA A 171 20.09 -27.24 0.80
CA ALA A 171 21.13 -26.72 -0.08
C ALA A 171 22.34 -27.68 -0.04
N SER A 172 22.73 -28.18 -1.21
CA SER A 172 23.97 -28.94 -1.34
C SER A 172 25.13 -28.09 -0.77
N PRO A 173 26.04 -28.64 0.05
CA PRO A 173 27.14 -27.88 0.65
C PRO A 173 28.13 -27.23 -0.33
N TYR A 174 27.91 -27.35 -1.64
CA TYR A 174 28.93 -27.13 -2.66
C TYR A 174 29.02 -25.71 -3.23
N GLU A 175 28.12 -24.78 -2.89
CA GLU A 175 28.03 -23.50 -3.63
C GLU A 175 28.21 -22.22 -2.78
N GLN A 176 28.89 -22.29 -1.63
CA GLN A 176 29.30 -21.09 -0.87
C GLN A 176 30.79 -20.72 -1.00
N ALA A 177 31.51 -21.33 -1.94
CA ALA A 177 32.88 -20.96 -2.23
C ALA A 177 33.07 -20.74 -3.74
N GLN A 178 32.89 -19.49 -4.19
CA GLN A 178 33.85 -18.79 -5.05
C GLN A 178 33.28 -17.43 -5.47
N GLY A 179 34.00 -16.38 -5.08
CA GLY A 179 33.88 -15.07 -5.69
C GLY A 179 34.31 -15.09 -7.14
N GLN A 180 33.82 -14.08 -7.86
CA GLN A 180 34.43 -13.46 -9.04
C GLN A 180 35.58 -14.24 -9.68
N ASP A 181 35.29 -14.96 -10.78
CA ASP A 181 36.14 -14.92 -11.97
C ASP A 181 35.43 -15.54 -13.16
N GLY A 182 35.71 -14.99 -14.34
CA GLY A 182 35.01 -15.28 -15.58
C GLY A 182 35.21 -16.70 -16.13
N MET A 183 34.12 -17.23 -16.66
CA MET A 183 33.97 -17.89 -17.97
C MET A 183 34.92 -19.05 -18.32
N HIS A 184 34.35 -20.20 -18.70
CA HIS A 184 34.53 -20.84 -20.03
C HIS A 184 34.34 -22.37 -20.02
N HIS A 185 33.66 -22.80 -21.08
CA HIS A 185 33.40 -24.16 -21.53
C HIS A 185 34.66 -25.07 -21.55
N LEU A 186 34.54 -26.23 -20.89
CA LEU A 186 35.50 -27.33 -20.93
C LEU A 186 35.41 -28.09 -22.26
N ILE A 187 36.28 -27.77 -23.22
CA ILE A 187 36.66 -28.71 -24.29
C ILE A 187 38.19 -28.91 -24.38
N ARG A 188 39.04 -28.14 -23.69
CA ARG A 188 40.50 -28.34 -23.71
C ARG A 188 41.11 -28.19 -22.30
N ARG A 189 41.80 -29.23 -21.82
CA ARG A 189 42.38 -29.37 -20.46
C ARG A 189 43.54 -28.38 -20.13
N VAL A 190 43.80 -27.36 -20.95
CA VAL A 190 44.92 -26.42 -20.79
C VAL A 190 44.50 -25.01 -21.21
N LYS A 191 44.84 -24.00 -20.39
CA LYS A 191 44.48 -22.58 -20.58
C LYS A 191 45.15 -21.96 -21.83
N CYS A 192 44.42 -21.13 -22.56
CA CYS A 192 44.88 -20.40 -23.74
C CYS A 192 45.87 -19.27 -23.35
N ASP A 193 46.85 -18.97 -24.22
CA ASP A 193 47.80 -17.86 -24.03
C ASP A 193 47.35 -16.53 -24.68
N GLU A 194 46.14 -16.51 -25.24
CA GLU A 194 45.43 -15.33 -25.77
C GLU A 194 46.13 -14.55 -26.91
N LEU A 195 47.18 -15.11 -27.51
CA LEU A 195 47.83 -14.52 -28.70
C LEU A 195 46.89 -14.45 -29.91
N ARG A 196 46.95 -13.33 -30.65
CA ARG A 196 46.19 -13.08 -31.89
C ARG A 196 47.12 -13.14 -33.11
N PRO A 197 46.68 -13.70 -34.26
CA PRO A 197 45.33 -14.20 -34.56
C PRO A 197 45.06 -15.64 -34.08
N ALA A 198 46.07 -16.37 -33.61
CA ALA A 198 45.95 -17.72 -33.06
C ALA A 198 46.90 -17.93 -31.87
N CYS A 199 46.47 -18.74 -30.90
CA CYS A 199 47.22 -19.04 -29.68
C CYS A 199 48.50 -19.84 -29.95
N HIS A 200 49.61 -19.58 -29.24
CA HIS A 200 50.89 -20.29 -29.46
C HIS A 200 50.77 -21.78 -29.11
N ARG A 201 49.98 -22.13 -28.09
CA ARG A 201 49.74 -23.55 -27.73
C ARG A 201 48.96 -24.33 -28.80
N CYS A 202 48.14 -23.64 -29.57
CA CYS A 202 47.37 -24.21 -30.68
C CYS A 202 48.32 -24.50 -31.85
N THR A 203 49.14 -23.51 -32.21
CA THR A 203 50.08 -23.58 -33.34
C THR A 203 51.26 -24.51 -33.07
N SER A 204 51.87 -24.47 -31.89
CA SER A 204 52.99 -25.35 -31.50
C SER A 204 52.63 -26.84 -31.45
N THR A 205 51.35 -27.18 -31.29
CA THR A 205 50.87 -28.57 -31.28
C THR A 205 50.16 -28.98 -32.57
N GLY A 206 50.21 -28.15 -33.63
CA GLY A 206 49.60 -28.43 -34.93
C GLY A 206 48.07 -28.45 -34.93
N ARG A 207 47.41 -27.92 -33.88
CA ARG A 207 45.95 -27.90 -33.74
C ARG A 207 45.37 -26.59 -34.30
N LYS A 208 44.21 -26.68 -34.96
CA LYS A 208 43.45 -25.50 -35.40
C LYS A 208 43.00 -24.69 -34.17
N CYS A 209 43.35 -23.41 -34.15
CA CYS A 209 42.84 -22.44 -33.17
C CYS A 209 41.45 -21.98 -33.61
N ASP A 210 40.47 -22.01 -32.71
CA ASP A 210 39.09 -21.62 -33.03
C ASP A 210 38.95 -20.09 -33.23
N GLY A 211 40.03 -19.34 -32.98
CA GLY A 211 40.10 -17.90 -33.23
C GLY A 211 39.27 -17.07 -32.25
N TYR A 212 39.29 -15.74 -32.44
CA TYR A 212 38.45 -14.80 -31.69
C TYR A 212 37.36 -14.30 -32.62
N ALA A 213 36.11 -14.26 -32.13
CA ALA A 213 34.99 -13.75 -32.93
C ALA A 213 35.25 -12.29 -33.35
N SER A 214 35.31 -12.04 -34.66
CA SER A 214 35.46 -10.69 -35.18
C SER A 214 34.13 -9.95 -35.07
N THR A 215 34.02 -8.97 -34.17
CA THR A 215 32.93 -8.00 -34.18
C THR A 215 33.11 -7.02 -35.33
N SER A 216 32.63 -7.42 -36.51
CA SER A 216 32.41 -6.50 -37.63
C SER A 216 31.06 -5.81 -37.44
N THR A 217 31.11 -4.54 -37.06
CA THR A 217 29.99 -3.61 -36.97
C THR A 217 29.38 -3.34 -38.35
N ALA A 218 28.17 -3.84 -38.59
CA ALA A 218 27.27 -3.32 -39.62
C ALA A 218 25.99 -2.80 -38.96
N VAL A 219 25.82 -1.48 -39.03
CA VAL A 219 24.75 -0.71 -38.42
C VAL A 219 23.44 -0.98 -39.18
N ALA A 220 22.54 -1.77 -38.60
CA ALA A 220 21.13 -1.80 -38.98
C ALA A 220 20.34 -0.96 -37.98
N GLY A 221 19.70 0.11 -38.47
CA GLY A 221 18.97 1.08 -37.65
C GLY A 221 17.83 0.44 -36.85
N PRO A 222 17.44 1.04 -35.70
CA PRO A 222 16.46 0.44 -34.82
C PRO A 222 15.07 0.43 -35.48
N VAL A 223 14.54 -0.77 -35.73
CA VAL A 223 13.11 -0.97 -35.93
C VAL A 223 12.45 -0.64 -34.60
N ALA A 224 11.74 0.49 -34.55
CA ALA A 224 11.06 0.92 -33.34
C ALA A 224 9.99 -0.12 -32.94
N PRO A 225 9.88 -0.46 -31.64
CA PRO A 225 8.75 -1.24 -31.14
C PRO A 225 7.44 -0.52 -31.47
N PRO A 226 6.28 -1.21 -31.47
CA PRO A 226 4.99 -0.54 -31.57
C PRO A 226 4.97 0.57 -30.52
N ARG A 227 4.82 1.82 -30.95
CA ARG A 227 4.81 2.95 -30.04
C ARG A 227 3.55 2.79 -29.20
N LEU A 228 3.68 2.25 -27.98
CA LEU A 228 2.73 2.60 -26.92
C LEU A 228 2.66 4.13 -26.96
N GLY A 229 1.46 4.69 -27.10
CA GLY A 229 1.30 6.13 -27.00
C GLY A 229 2.00 6.61 -25.73
N GLY A 230 2.58 7.82 -25.74
CA GLY A 230 3.37 8.31 -24.59
C GLY A 230 2.62 8.22 -23.25
N LEU A 231 1.29 8.23 -23.28
CA LEU A 231 0.42 8.01 -22.12
C LEU A 231 0.46 6.56 -21.60
N ALA A 232 0.42 5.56 -22.47
CA ALA A 232 0.43 4.15 -22.07
C ALA A 232 1.77 3.71 -21.46
N LEU A 233 2.91 4.24 -21.95
CA LEU A 233 4.22 3.99 -21.33
C LEU A 233 4.31 4.62 -19.93
N LYS A 234 3.75 5.82 -19.77
CA LYS A 234 3.74 6.49 -18.47
C LYS A 234 2.77 5.82 -17.49
N GLU A 235 1.65 5.29 -17.95
CA GLU A 235 0.72 4.48 -17.14
C GLU A 235 1.36 3.15 -16.70
N ALA A 236 2.07 2.45 -17.60
CA ALA A 236 2.81 1.24 -17.26
C ALA A 236 3.91 1.50 -16.21
N ARG A 237 4.64 2.61 -16.34
CA ARG A 237 5.62 3.05 -15.33
C ARG A 237 4.96 3.38 -13.99
N ALA A 238 3.87 4.13 -13.99
CA ALA A 238 3.15 4.45 -12.76
C ALA A 238 2.60 3.19 -12.09
N GLN A 239 2.15 2.21 -12.88
CA GLN A 239 1.75 0.91 -12.38
C GLN A 239 2.95 0.14 -11.79
N GLU A 240 4.12 0.12 -12.42
CA GLU A 240 5.35 -0.44 -11.85
C GLU A 240 5.76 0.25 -10.54
N PHE A 241 5.71 1.59 -10.50
CA PHE A 241 5.96 2.40 -9.30
C PHE A 241 4.94 2.10 -8.19
N PHE A 242 3.69 1.78 -8.55
CA PHE A 242 2.69 1.34 -7.59
C PHE A 242 3.13 0.06 -6.86
N TYR A 243 3.59 -0.95 -7.61
CA TYR A 243 4.04 -2.24 -7.06
C TYR A 243 5.29 -2.10 -6.19
N HIS A 244 6.29 -1.36 -6.66
CA HIS A 244 7.63 -1.36 -6.06
C HIS A 244 7.86 -0.28 -5.01
N GLU A 245 7.17 0.85 -5.10
CA GLU A 245 7.42 2.01 -4.23
C GLU A 245 6.18 2.39 -3.43
N THR A 246 5.02 2.53 -4.07
CA THR A 246 3.80 2.94 -3.39
C THR A 246 3.35 1.90 -2.37
N VAL A 247 3.04 0.67 -2.79
CA VAL A 247 2.50 -0.35 -1.88
C VAL A 247 3.41 -0.64 -0.67
N PRO A 248 4.73 -0.84 -0.82
CA PRO A 248 5.61 -1.07 0.32
C PRO A 248 5.58 0.07 1.35
N GLN A 249 5.58 1.33 0.90
CA GLN A 249 5.53 2.48 1.79
C GLN A 249 4.16 2.65 2.47
N VAL A 250 3.09 2.48 1.71
CA VAL A 250 1.74 2.78 2.20
C VAL A 250 1.08 1.64 2.98
N SER A 251 1.70 0.46 3.00
CA SER A 251 1.19 -0.73 3.69
C SER A 251 1.28 -0.64 5.21
N GLY A 252 2.25 0.08 5.77
CA GLY A 252 2.48 0.07 7.22
C GLY A 252 2.60 -1.34 7.80
N PHE A 253 2.19 -1.51 9.07
CA PHE A 253 2.20 -2.80 9.75
C PHE A 253 0.97 -3.66 9.43
N PHE A 254 -0.22 -3.06 9.30
CA PHE A 254 -1.51 -3.77 9.17
C PHE A 254 -2.15 -3.66 7.78
N GLY A 255 -1.67 -2.79 6.90
CA GLY A 255 -2.31 -2.50 5.61
C GLY A 255 -1.95 -3.46 4.47
N ARG A 256 -0.91 -4.30 4.63
CA ARG A 256 -0.42 -5.18 3.56
C ARG A 256 -1.50 -6.11 2.96
N PRO A 257 -2.39 -6.76 3.75
CA PRO A 257 -3.44 -7.59 3.20
C PRO A 257 -4.38 -6.84 2.25
N PHE A 258 -4.75 -5.59 2.59
CA PHE A 258 -5.58 -4.75 1.73
C PHE A 258 -4.84 -4.36 0.44
N TRP A 259 -3.58 -3.95 0.53
CA TRP A 259 -2.84 -3.56 -0.67
C TRP A 259 -2.54 -4.74 -1.59
N ASN A 260 -2.32 -5.95 -1.08
CA ASN A 260 -2.21 -7.14 -1.91
C ASN A 260 -3.50 -7.39 -2.72
N ILE A 261 -4.67 -7.16 -2.12
CA ILE A 261 -5.96 -7.23 -2.82
C ILE A 261 -6.03 -6.16 -3.93
N VAL A 262 -5.64 -4.91 -3.64
CA VAL A 262 -5.59 -3.85 -4.65
C VAL A 262 -4.65 -4.21 -5.80
N LEU A 263 -3.48 -4.81 -5.51
CA LEU A 263 -2.53 -5.27 -6.53
C LEU A 263 -3.16 -6.34 -7.41
N GLN A 264 -3.83 -7.33 -6.83
CA GLN A 264 -4.53 -8.39 -7.58
C GLN A 264 -5.63 -7.82 -8.46
N PHE A 265 -6.54 -7.01 -7.90
CA PHE A 265 -7.62 -6.39 -8.67
C PHE A 265 -7.12 -5.37 -9.69
N SER A 266 -5.95 -4.76 -9.51
CA SER A 266 -5.38 -3.87 -10.54
C SER A 266 -4.97 -4.62 -11.81
N LEU A 267 -4.79 -5.93 -11.75
CA LEU A 267 -4.47 -6.77 -12.92
C LEU A 267 -5.73 -7.14 -13.72
N THR A 268 -6.86 -7.34 -13.05
CA THR A 268 -8.11 -7.81 -13.66
C THR A 268 -9.12 -6.68 -13.90
N GLU A 269 -9.24 -5.73 -12.98
CA GLU A 269 -10.27 -4.69 -12.97
C GLU A 269 -9.73 -3.34 -13.44
N ALA A 270 -10.28 -2.83 -14.54
CA ALA A 270 -9.83 -1.56 -15.14
C ALA A 270 -10.00 -0.35 -14.21
N SER A 271 -11.06 -0.32 -13.39
CA SER A 271 -11.29 0.74 -12.39
C SER A 271 -10.16 0.80 -11.37
N ILE A 272 -9.77 -0.34 -10.81
CA ILE A 272 -8.71 -0.44 -9.82
C ILE A 272 -7.34 -0.16 -10.44
N ARG A 273 -7.09 -0.63 -11.66
CA ARG A 273 -5.88 -0.31 -12.42
C ARG A 273 -5.71 1.20 -12.63
N HIS A 274 -6.77 1.89 -13.02
CA HIS A 274 -6.72 3.34 -13.18
C HIS A 274 -6.55 4.07 -11.84
N ALA A 275 -7.20 3.60 -10.77
CA ALA A 275 -7.06 4.16 -9.44
C ALA A 275 -5.64 3.98 -8.87
N SER A 276 -5.03 2.80 -9.08
CA SER A 276 -3.65 2.52 -8.63
C SER A 276 -2.62 3.36 -9.40
N VAL A 277 -2.79 3.49 -10.73
CA VAL A 277 -1.97 4.40 -11.56
C VAL A 277 -2.11 5.84 -11.09
N ALA A 278 -3.33 6.30 -10.77
CA ALA A 278 -3.56 7.65 -10.30
C ALA A 278 -2.82 7.93 -8.99
N LEU A 279 -2.98 7.03 -8.02
CA LEU A 279 -2.32 7.12 -6.71
C LEU A 279 -0.79 7.08 -6.84
N ALA A 280 -0.27 6.17 -7.67
CA ALA A 280 1.17 6.06 -7.89
C ALA A 280 1.78 7.27 -8.58
N ALA A 281 1.12 7.81 -9.62
CA ALA A 281 1.59 9.02 -10.31
C ALA A 281 1.65 10.23 -9.37
N LEU A 282 0.67 10.37 -8.46
CA LEU A 282 0.67 11.41 -7.44
C LEU A 282 1.74 11.19 -6.36
N HIS A 283 1.98 9.93 -5.98
CA HIS A 283 2.99 9.56 -5.00
C HIS A 283 4.42 9.77 -5.52
N GLU A 284 4.67 9.43 -6.79
CA GLU A 284 5.96 9.66 -7.46
C GLU A 284 6.29 11.16 -7.52
N GLU A 285 5.28 12.02 -7.72
CA GLU A 285 5.45 13.47 -7.67
C GLU A 285 5.90 13.95 -6.28
N HIS A 286 5.25 13.49 -5.22
CA HIS A 286 5.61 13.84 -3.84
C HIS A 286 7.02 13.33 -3.45
N SER A 287 7.49 12.29 -4.13
CA SER A 287 8.79 11.66 -3.89
C SER A 287 9.94 12.31 -4.67
N THR A 288 9.66 13.12 -5.70
CA THR A 288 10.69 13.65 -6.63
C THR A 288 10.92 15.17 -6.50
N ILE A 289 12.20 15.57 -6.40
CA ILE A 289 12.64 16.97 -6.19
C ILE A 289 12.60 17.81 -7.51
N SER A 290 12.28 17.21 -8.66
CA SER A 290 12.47 17.83 -9.98
C SER A 290 11.21 18.50 -10.56
N GLN A 291 11.23 19.83 -10.68
CA GLN A 291 10.10 20.69 -11.10
C GLN A 291 9.59 20.43 -12.53
N THR A 292 10.46 20.02 -13.47
CA THR A 292 10.09 19.79 -14.88
C THR A 292 9.31 18.50 -15.11
N SER A 293 9.36 17.53 -14.19
CA SER A 293 8.61 16.25 -14.27
C SER A 293 7.23 16.31 -13.58
N GLN A 294 6.99 17.33 -12.72
CA GLN A 294 5.80 17.40 -11.85
C GLN A 294 4.50 17.64 -12.62
N LYS A 295 4.49 18.56 -13.59
CA LYS A 295 3.26 18.91 -14.36
C LYS A 295 2.70 17.73 -15.17
N ASP A 296 3.57 16.87 -15.69
CA ASP A 296 3.16 15.70 -16.48
C ASP A 296 2.61 14.58 -15.59
N SER A 297 3.21 14.34 -14.41
CA SER A 297 2.75 13.34 -13.45
C SER A 297 1.39 13.70 -12.83
N LEU A 298 1.18 14.96 -12.44
CA LEU A 298 -0.13 15.46 -11.98
C LEU A 298 -1.22 15.25 -13.01
N LYS A 299 -0.91 15.59 -14.28
CA LYS A 299 -1.87 15.43 -15.36
C LYS A 299 -2.29 13.96 -15.52
N ILE A 300 -1.35 13.04 -15.43
CA ILE A 300 -1.64 11.59 -15.47
C ILE A 300 -2.46 11.17 -14.25
N ALA A 301 -2.07 11.62 -13.05
CA ALA A 301 -2.76 11.33 -11.82
C ALA A 301 -4.25 11.66 -11.91
N PHE A 302 -4.60 12.90 -12.30
CA PHE A 302 -5.99 13.32 -12.46
C PHE A 302 -6.71 12.66 -13.64
N GLN A 303 -6.02 12.40 -14.76
CA GLN A 303 -6.64 11.72 -15.90
C GLN A 303 -7.01 10.27 -15.56
N SER A 304 -6.10 9.55 -14.90
CA SER A 304 -6.33 8.17 -14.47
C SER A 304 -7.35 8.11 -13.34
N TYR A 305 -7.35 9.07 -12.41
CA TYR A 305 -8.38 9.20 -11.38
C TYR A 305 -9.78 9.35 -11.98
N ASN A 306 -9.96 10.27 -12.95
CA ASN A 306 -11.23 10.46 -13.63
C ASN A 306 -11.66 9.22 -14.44
N ARG A 307 -10.71 8.51 -15.08
CA ARG A 307 -11.02 7.23 -15.76
C ARG A 307 -11.48 6.17 -14.77
N ALA A 308 -10.84 6.07 -13.62
CA ALA A 308 -11.23 5.13 -12.56
C ALA A 308 -12.66 5.40 -12.09
N ILE A 309 -13.02 6.68 -11.83
CA ILE A 309 -14.39 7.09 -11.47
C ILE A 309 -15.38 6.70 -12.55
N ASN A 310 -15.11 7.05 -13.81
CA ASN A 310 -16.04 6.76 -14.91
C ASN A 310 -16.24 5.26 -15.13
N THR A 311 -15.21 4.44 -14.89
CA THR A 311 -15.31 2.98 -14.98
C THR A 311 -16.08 2.39 -13.80
N ILE A 312 -15.79 2.82 -12.56
CA ILE A 312 -16.46 2.26 -11.38
C ILE A 312 -17.93 2.66 -11.29
N LEU A 313 -18.31 3.87 -11.76
CA LEU A 313 -19.71 4.31 -11.79
C LEU A 313 -20.59 3.43 -12.69
N LYS A 314 -20.02 2.79 -13.71
CA LYS A 314 -20.76 1.82 -14.55
C LYS A 314 -21.07 0.52 -13.81
N LEU A 315 -20.23 0.15 -12.84
CA LEU A 315 -20.36 -1.04 -12.02
C LEU A 315 -21.17 -0.78 -10.74
N ALA A 316 -21.30 0.48 -10.32
CA ALA A 316 -21.95 0.85 -9.06
C ALA A 316 -23.43 0.46 -8.94
N SER A 317 -24.10 0.24 -10.08
CA SER A 317 -25.49 -0.23 -10.13
C SER A 317 -25.62 -1.75 -9.93
N ASP A 318 -24.54 -2.50 -10.08
CA ASP A 318 -24.53 -3.96 -9.91
C ASP A 318 -24.21 -4.34 -8.46
N PRO A 319 -25.15 -5.01 -7.74
CA PRO A 319 -24.93 -5.41 -6.36
C PRO A 319 -23.78 -6.41 -6.15
N ALA A 320 -23.32 -7.13 -7.18
CA ALA A 320 -22.16 -8.02 -7.11
C ALA A 320 -20.83 -7.26 -7.16
N SER A 321 -20.84 -6.02 -7.66
CA SER A 321 -19.66 -5.17 -7.78
C SER A 321 -19.39 -4.31 -6.53
N ILE A 322 -20.24 -4.36 -5.51
CA ILE A 322 -20.14 -3.53 -4.29
C ILE A 322 -18.76 -3.62 -3.62
N PRO A 323 -18.15 -4.81 -3.39
CA PRO A 323 -16.82 -4.90 -2.80
C PRO A 323 -15.75 -4.13 -3.61
N LEU A 324 -15.83 -4.19 -4.94
CA LEU A 324 -14.92 -3.48 -5.84
C LEU A 324 -15.10 -1.96 -5.76
N VAL A 325 -16.35 -1.49 -5.62
CA VAL A 325 -16.66 -0.06 -5.42
C VAL A 325 -16.11 0.41 -4.07
N ILE A 326 -16.20 -0.41 -3.02
CA ILE A 326 -15.60 -0.11 -1.72
C ILE A 326 -14.07 -0.01 -1.83
N ILE A 327 -13.41 -0.97 -2.49
CA ILE A 327 -11.96 -0.91 -2.73
C ILE A 327 -11.60 0.39 -3.45
N SER A 328 -12.34 0.76 -4.50
CA SER A 328 -12.12 2.01 -5.24
C SER A 328 -12.27 3.24 -4.33
N SER A 329 -13.31 3.27 -3.47
CA SER A 329 -13.52 4.37 -2.52
C SER A 329 -12.38 4.53 -1.52
N ILE A 330 -11.78 3.42 -1.08
CA ILE A 330 -10.61 3.43 -0.21
C ILE A 330 -9.39 4.01 -0.96
N VAL A 331 -9.11 3.54 -2.19
CA VAL A 331 -7.99 4.04 -3.00
C VAL A 331 -8.18 5.51 -3.38
N PHE A 332 -9.41 5.97 -3.65
CA PHE A 332 -9.68 7.38 -3.86
C PHE A 332 -9.52 8.21 -2.59
N THR A 333 -9.97 7.72 -1.44
CA THR A 333 -9.68 8.38 -0.15
C THR A 333 -8.18 8.55 0.04
N CYS A 334 -7.40 7.50 -0.26
CA CYS A 334 -5.96 7.52 -0.21
C CYS A 334 -5.35 8.61 -1.12
N PHE A 335 -5.87 8.74 -2.35
CA PHE A 335 -5.48 9.78 -3.30
C PHE A 335 -5.78 11.19 -2.76
N GLU A 336 -6.98 11.41 -2.23
CA GLU A 336 -7.37 12.71 -1.66
C GLU A 336 -6.56 13.07 -0.40
N CYS A 337 -6.25 12.08 0.44
CA CYS A 337 -5.36 12.26 1.59
C CYS A 337 -3.95 12.72 1.14
N LEU A 338 -3.44 12.18 0.04
CA LEU A 338 -2.15 12.56 -0.53
C LEU A 338 -2.20 13.96 -1.17
N LEU A 339 -3.30 14.31 -1.84
CA LEU A 339 -3.55 15.69 -2.29
C LEU A 339 -3.69 16.69 -1.13
N GLY A 340 -4.13 16.22 0.04
CA GLY A 340 -4.44 17.09 1.17
C GLY A 340 -5.83 17.72 1.08
N ASP A 341 -6.78 17.07 0.41
CA ASP A 341 -8.19 17.49 0.35
C ASP A 341 -9.02 16.68 1.36
N PRO A 342 -9.23 17.19 2.59
CA PRO A 342 -10.00 16.47 3.61
C PRO A 342 -11.49 16.31 3.23
N LYS A 343 -12.04 17.22 2.42
CA LYS A 343 -13.45 17.20 2.04
C LYS A 343 -13.74 16.09 1.05
N SER A 344 -12.90 15.97 0.02
CA SER A 344 -13.02 14.91 -0.97
C SER A 344 -12.70 13.55 -0.34
N ALA A 345 -11.69 13.48 0.54
CA ALA A 345 -11.39 12.27 1.31
C ALA A 345 -12.60 11.82 2.14
N ALA A 346 -13.23 12.72 2.90
CA ALA A 346 -14.42 12.41 3.69
C ALA A 346 -15.60 11.94 2.82
N SER A 347 -15.77 12.52 1.63
CA SER A 347 -16.85 12.14 0.71
C SER A 347 -16.71 10.69 0.22
N HIS A 348 -15.48 10.25 -0.06
CA HIS A 348 -15.20 8.86 -0.45
C HIS A 348 -15.38 7.89 0.71
N VAL A 349 -14.92 8.25 1.91
CA VAL A 349 -15.14 7.46 3.13
C VAL A 349 -16.64 7.29 3.39
N THR A 350 -17.42 8.37 3.40
CA THR A 350 -18.87 8.30 3.60
C THR A 350 -19.56 7.41 2.55
N SER A 351 -19.11 7.47 1.29
CA SER A 351 -19.64 6.60 0.24
C SER A 351 -19.32 5.13 0.49
N GLY A 352 -18.08 4.80 0.84
CA GLY A 352 -17.67 3.43 1.22
C GLY A 352 -18.42 2.90 2.45
N LEU A 353 -18.65 3.74 3.45
CA LEU A 353 -19.41 3.39 4.65
C LEU A 353 -20.90 3.13 4.35
N LYS A 354 -21.51 3.91 3.46
CA LYS A 354 -22.90 3.67 3.01
C LYS A 354 -23.01 2.32 2.32
N LEU A 355 -22.07 1.99 1.44
CA LEU A 355 -22.03 0.69 0.75
C LEU A 355 -21.82 -0.47 1.72
N LEU A 356 -20.94 -0.30 2.71
CA LEU A 356 -20.76 -1.29 3.78
C LEU A 356 -22.05 -1.51 4.59
N LYS A 357 -22.76 -0.44 4.97
CA LYS A 357 -24.05 -0.51 5.67
C LYS A 357 -25.09 -1.25 4.83
N MET A 358 -25.21 -0.92 3.54
CA MET A 358 -26.11 -1.62 2.61
C MET A 358 -25.79 -3.11 2.50
N LEU A 359 -24.49 -3.47 2.46
CA LEU A 359 -24.08 -4.88 2.40
C LEU A 359 -24.44 -5.61 3.69
N ARG A 360 -24.23 -5.01 4.87
CA ARG A 360 -24.65 -5.56 6.17
C ARG A 360 -26.16 -5.74 6.28
N GLU A 361 -26.96 -4.84 5.70
CA GLU A 361 -28.42 -4.98 5.65
C GLU A 361 -28.84 -6.17 4.78
N ARG A 362 -28.13 -6.43 3.68
CA ARG A 362 -28.39 -7.54 2.75
C ARG A 362 -27.91 -8.90 3.29
N THR A 363 -26.71 -8.95 3.87
CA THR A 363 -26.04 -10.20 4.28
C THR A 363 -26.17 -10.49 5.78
N GLY A 364 -26.94 -9.68 6.51
CA GLY A 364 -27.02 -9.70 7.97
C GLY A 364 -25.83 -9.00 8.64
N GLN A 365 -26.10 -8.38 9.78
CA GLN A 365 -25.05 -7.76 10.59
C GLN A 365 -24.14 -8.82 11.22
N PRO A 366 -22.84 -8.52 11.40
CA PRO A 366 -21.94 -9.40 12.15
C PRO A 366 -22.53 -9.71 13.54
N SER A 367 -22.61 -11.00 13.88
CA SER A 367 -23.14 -11.44 15.17
C SER A 367 -22.00 -11.90 16.09
N GLY A 368 -21.61 -11.03 17.03
CA GLY A 368 -20.56 -11.29 18.00
C GLY A 368 -19.25 -10.54 17.71
N PRO A 369 -18.12 -11.01 18.26
CA PRO A 369 -16.83 -10.33 18.12
C PRO A 369 -16.37 -10.23 16.66
N TRP A 370 -15.68 -9.15 16.33
CA TRP A 370 -15.13 -8.97 14.99
C TRP A 370 -14.17 -10.11 14.60
N GLY A 371 -14.14 -10.46 13.32
CA GLY A 371 -13.29 -11.51 12.76
C GLY A 371 -13.87 -12.92 12.84
N GLN A 372 -15.13 -13.09 13.26
CA GLN A 372 -15.78 -14.39 13.43
C GLN A 372 -17.21 -14.40 12.88
N ARG A 373 -17.71 -15.59 12.54
CA ARG A 373 -19.14 -15.89 12.27
C ARG A 373 -19.78 -15.03 11.16
N TYR A 374 -19.15 -14.99 9.98
CA TYR A 374 -19.74 -14.39 8.78
C TYR A 374 -20.64 -15.38 8.06
N GLN A 375 -21.75 -14.90 7.47
CA GLN A 375 -22.75 -15.76 6.83
C GLN A 375 -22.25 -16.34 5.49
N ASN A 376 -21.39 -15.63 4.78
CA ASN A 376 -20.86 -16.02 3.48
C ASN A 376 -19.47 -15.40 3.23
N PHE A 377 -18.84 -15.83 2.15
CA PHE A 377 -17.50 -15.37 1.76
C PHE A 377 -17.42 -13.87 1.48
N GLU A 378 -18.42 -13.30 0.79
CA GLU A 378 -18.47 -11.86 0.49
C GLU A 378 -18.45 -11.03 1.79
N SER A 379 -19.31 -11.38 2.75
CA SER A 379 -19.38 -10.74 4.05
C SER A 379 -18.07 -10.91 4.83
N ALA A 380 -17.49 -12.12 4.83
CA ALA A 380 -16.19 -12.35 5.46
C ALA A 380 -15.12 -11.44 4.85
N PHE A 381 -14.99 -11.45 3.52
CA PHE A 381 -14.00 -10.65 2.79
C PHE A 381 -14.12 -9.16 3.08
N VAL A 382 -15.34 -8.60 2.97
CA VAL A 382 -15.59 -7.18 3.20
C VAL A 382 -15.28 -6.80 4.66
N GLU A 383 -15.73 -7.60 5.62
CA GLU A 383 -15.55 -7.30 7.05
C GLU A 383 -14.12 -7.50 7.54
N THR A 384 -13.35 -8.43 6.96
CA THR A 384 -11.97 -8.69 7.38
C THR A 384 -10.94 -7.80 6.67
N HIS A 385 -11.20 -7.41 5.42
CA HIS A 385 -10.21 -6.71 4.60
C HIS A 385 -10.55 -5.25 4.28
N LEU A 386 -11.83 -4.89 4.17
CA LEU A 386 -12.24 -3.56 3.75
C LEU A 386 -12.72 -2.69 4.92
N ALA A 387 -13.55 -3.27 5.80
CA ALA A 387 -14.14 -2.55 6.92
C ALA A 387 -13.09 -1.97 7.92
N PRO A 388 -11.98 -2.66 8.26
CA PRO A 388 -10.93 -2.08 9.12
C PRO A 388 -10.23 -0.86 8.52
N VAL A 389 -10.02 -0.89 7.20
CA VAL A 389 -9.39 0.23 6.48
C VAL A 389 -10.34 1.42 6.42
N LEU A 390 -11.62 1.19 6.11
CA LEU A 390 -12.66 2.24 6.17
C LEU A 390 -12.81 2.83 7.57
N CYS A 391 -12.76 2.01 8.62
CA CYS A 391 -12.84 2.46 10.00
C CYS A 391 -11.68 3.41 10.34
N THR A 392 -10.45 3.03 9.96
CA THR A 392 -9.26 3.86 10.15
C THR A 392 -9.32 5.17 9.36
N LEU A 393 -9.75 5.13 8.10
CA LEU A 393 -9.91 6.33 7.27
C LEU A 393 -11.06 7.23 7.76
N SER A 394 -12.13 6.66 8.32
CA SER A 394 -13.20 7.42 8.98
C SER A 394 -12.66 8.18 10.19
N LEU A 395 -11.82 7.54 11.01
CA LEU A 395 -11.14 8.23 12.09
C LEU A 395 -10.24 9.35 11.57
N CYS A 396 -9.50 9.12 10.48
CA CYS A 396 -8.62 10.13 9.88
C CYS A 396 -9.36 11.44 9.53
N VAL A 397 -10.51 11.34 8.87
CA VAL A 397 -11.26 12.54 8.44
C VAL A 397 -11.98 13.21 9.60
N THR A 398 -12.04 12.55 10.76
CA THR A 398 -12.79 13.04 11.93
C THR A 398 -12.19 14.28 12.55
N GLU A 399 -10.86 14.37 12.62
CA GLU A 399 -10.17 15.57 13.09
C GLU A 399 -10.41 16.79 12.20
N PHE A 400 -10.83 16.59 10.95
CA PHE A 400 -11.12 17.64 9.98
C PHE A 400 -12.60 18.03 9.93
N GLY A 401 -13.38 17.66 10.95
CA GLY A 401 -14.76 18.10 11.13
C GLY A 401 -15.82 17.20 10.49
N TYR A 402 -15.44 16.00 10.06
CA TYR A 402 -16.36 14.99 9.56
C TYR A 402 -16.69 13.97 10.68
N PRO A 403 -17.91 13.40 10.75
CA PRO A 403 -18.24 12.49 11.84
C PRO A 403 -17.57 11.12 11.66
N ALA A 404 -17.07 10.54 12.75
CA ALA A 404 -16.65 9.14 12.77
C ALA A 404 -17.91 8.26 12.71
N GLU A 405 -18.00 7.26 11.83
CA GLU A 405 -19.30 6.63 11.50
C GLU A 405 -19.38 5.09 11.69
N LEU A 406 -18.30 4.41 12.07
CA LEU A 406 -18.25 2.95 12.08
C LEU A 406 -17.65 2.36 13.37
N TYR A 407 -18.28 1.31 13.89
CA TYR A 407 -17.68 0.35 14.82
C TYR A 407 -17.63 -1.02 14.16
N LEU A 408 -16.57 -1.77 14.45
CA LEU A 408 -16.44 -3.15 13.98
C LEU A 408 -16.81 -4.18 15.04
N ASN A 409 -16.52 -3.90 16.30
CA ASN A 409 -17.00 -4.69 17.43
C ASN A 409 -18.42 -4.29 17.85
N MET A 410 -19.07 -5.21 18.58
CA MET A 410 -20.33 -4.96 19.25
C MET A 410 -20.18 -3.79 20.23
N VAL A 411 -21.28 -3.04 20.41
CA VAL A 411 -21.37 -1.98 21.40
C VAL A 411 -22.39 -2.32 22.48
N ASP A 412 -22.15 -1.84 23.70
CA ASP A 412 -23.09 -1.97 24.82
C ASP A 412 -24.25 -0.95 24.70
N ALA A 413 -25.16 -0.95 25.68
CA ALA A 413 -26.29 -0.03 25.74
C ALA A 413 -25.88 1.46 25.79
N ASN A 414 -24.63 1.76 26.15
CA ASN A 414 -24.07 3.11 26.19
C ASN A 414 -23.36 3.48 24.89
N GLY A 415 -23.30 2.57 23.90
CA GLY A 415 -22.58 2.78 22.64
C GLY A 415 -21.06 2.61 22.76
N CYS A 416 -20.58 1.91 23.81
CA CYS A 416 -19.16 1.62 24.03
C CYS A 416 -18.77 0.23 23.50
N PRO A 417 -17.60 0.06 22.85
CA PRO A 417 -17.15 -1.23 22.34
C PRO A 417 -17.02 -2.31 23.42
N VAL A 418 -17.34 -3.55 23.06
CA VAL A 418 -17.35 -4.71 23.96
C VAL A 418 -16.25 -5.71 23.59
N PHE A 419 -15.50 -6.17 24.61
CA PHE A 419 -14.32 -7.04 24.47
C PHE A 419 -14.39 -8.26 25.41
N ASP A 420 -15.41 -9.09 25.23
CA ASP A 420 -15.71 -10.20 26.16
C ASP A 420 -14.85 -11.45 25.93
N ARG A 421 -14.07 -11.50 24.83
CA ARG A 421 -13.25 -12.66 24.45
C ARG A 421 -11.76 -12.33 24.33
N PRO A 422 -10.86 -13.31 24.54
CA PRO A 422 -9.43 -13.17 24.28
C PRO A 422 -9.15 -12.83 22.81
N PHE A 423 -8.23 -11.90 22.57
CA PHE A 423 -7.68 -11.67 21.24
C PHE A 423 -6.77 -12.85 20.85
N GLN A 424 -6.83 -13.24 19.58
CA GLN A 424 -5.96 -14.28 19.01
C GLN A 424 -4.88 -13.71 18.09
N ARG A 425 -5.11 -12.51 17.52
CA ARG A 425 -4.23 -11.85 16.55
C ARG A 425 -4.08 -10.38 16.88
N LEU A 426 -2.93 -9.80 16.54
CA LEU A 426 -2.67 -8.35 16.71
C LEU A 426 -3.70 -7.49 15.98
N LEU A 427 -4.20 -7.93 14.82
CA LEU A 427 -5.22 -7.21 14.07
C LEU A 427 -6.54 -7.05 14.85
N GLU A 428 -6.92 -8.02 15.68
CA GLU A 428 -8.13 -7.93 16.51
C GLU A 428 -7.96 -6.86 17.60
N ALA A 429 -6.80 -6.83 18.25
CA ALA A 429 -6.44 -5.78 19.19
C ALA A 429 -6.39 -4.39 18.52
N ARG A 430 -5.83 -4.31 17.31
CA ARG A 430 -5.76 -3.09 16.50
C ARG A 430 -7.14 -2.54 16.17
N VAL A 431 -8.05 -3.40 15.71
CA VAL A 431 -9.45 -3.04 15.45
C VAL A 431 -10.12 -2.56 16.73
N GLY A 432 -9.92 -3.27 17.84
CA GLY A 432 -10.49 -2.89 19.13
C GLY A 432 -10.05 -1.51 19.63
N ILE A 433 -8.76 -1.16 19.49
CA ILE A 433 -8.29 0.16 19.93
C ILE A 433 -8.79 1.28 19.00
N ILE A 434 -8.94 1.02 17.69
CA ILE A 434 -9.59 1.99 16.78
C ILE A 434 -11.04 2.22 17.20
N ASP A 435 -11.81 1.16 17.51
CA ASP A 435 -13.19 1.32 17.96
C ASP A 435 -13.30 2.17 19.24
N ILE A 436 -12.36 1.99 20.20
CA ILE A 436 -12.29 2.82 21.41
C ILE A 436 -11.99 4.27 21.07
N ILE A 437 -11.01 4.54 20.20
CA ILE A 437 -10.65 5.91 19.79
C ILE A 437 -11.82 6.58 19.07
N THR A 438 -12.50 5.85 18.18
CA THR A 438 -13.72 6.31 17.51
C THR A 438 -14.79 6.70 18.54
N ALA A 439 -15.04 5.85 19.55
CA ALA A 439 -16.00 6.17 20.60
C ALA A 439 -15.60 7.40 21.43
N ALA A 440 -14.32 7.53 21.78
CA ALA A 440 -13.79 8.67 22.53
C ALA A 440 -13.93 9.98 21.74
N THR A 441 -13.67 9.92 20.44
CA THR A 441 -13.76 11.07 19.53
C THR A 441 -15.21 11.53 19.37
N ARG A 442 -16.17 10.60 19.30
CA ARG A 442 -17.61 10.92 19.26
C ARG A 442 -18.12 11.60 20.53
N ILE A 443 -17.71 11.11 21.71
CA ILE A 443 -18.03 11.78 22.99
C ILE A 443 -17.55 13.24 22.97
N SER A 444 -16.40 13.49 22.34
CA SER A 444 -15.84 14.83 22.19
C SER A 444 -16.60 15.70 21.17
N GLN A 445 -17.19 15.10 20.13
CA GLN A 445 -18.01 15.78 19.10
C GLN A 445 -19.38 16.23 19.61
N ASP A 446 -20.04 15.41 20.44
CA ASP A 446 -21.41 15.64 20.91
C ASP A 446 -21.55 16.77 21.95
N GLY A 447 -20.43 17.38 22.37
CA GLY A 447 -20.38 18.55 23.25
C GLY A 447 -20.10 18.22 24.72
N THR A 448 -18.99 18.77 25.23
CA THR A 448 -18.38 18.62 26.57
C THR A 448 -18.37 17.18 27.14
N PRO A 449 -17.20 16.59 27.44
CA PRO A 449 -17.11 15.27 28.09
C PRO A 449 -17.94 15.13 29.38
N ASN A 450 -18.26 16.25 30.05
CA ASN A 450 -19.07 16.32 31.27
C ASN A 450 -20.59 16.18 31.05
N SER A 451 -21.09 16.19 29.81
CA SER A 451 -22.52 16.00 29.52
C SER A 451 -22.95 14.53 29.55
N GLN A 452 -21.99 13.59 29.44
CA GLN A 452 -22.24 12.14 29.40
C GLN A 452 -21.25 11.35 30.29
N PRO A 453 -21.19 11.63 31.61
CA PRO A 453 -20.21 11.03 32.53
C PRO A 453 -20.30 9.50 32.59
N ASP A 454 -21.51 8.96 32.44
CA ASP A 454 -21.73 7.52 32.37
C ASP A 454 -21.04 6.89 31.17
N LYS A 455 -21.14 7.49 29.97
CA LYS A 455 -20.46 6.95 28.78
C LYS A 455 -18.95 6.99 28.91
N SER A 456 -18.38 8.08 29.43
CA SER A 456 -16.93 8.20 29.67
C SER A 456 -16.42 7.10 30.61
N ARG A 457 -17.15 6.81 31.70
CA ARG A 457 -16.82 5.72 32.63
C ARG A 457 -16.93 4.33 31.98
N HIS A 458 -17.97 4.08 31.19
CA HIS A 458 -18.13 2.80 30.48
C HIS A 458 -17.03 2.60 29.44
N LEU A 459 -16.61 3.67 28.75
CA LEU A 459 -15.53 3.63 27.76
C LEU A 459 -14.16 3.39 28.43
N GLN A 460 -13.89 4.00 29.59
CA GLN A 460 -12.71 3.68 30.39
C GLN A 460 -12.70 2.21 30.83
N ALA A 461 -13.85 1.66 31.25
CA ALA A 461 -13.97 0.24 31.58
C ALA A 461 -13.76 -0.66 30.35
N ALA A 462 -14.24 -0.26 29.17
CA ALA A 462 -14.00 -0.96 27.91
C ALA A 462 -12.52 -0.96 27.54
N LEU A 463 -11.82 0.17 27.68
CA LEU A 463 -10.36 0.25 27.49
C LEU A 463 -9.60 -0.62 28.50
N GLY A 464 -10.03 -0.65 29.76
CA GLY A 464 -9.47 -1.55 30.77
C GLY A 464 -9.60 -3.03 30.36
N ARG A 465 -10.78 -3.46 29.92
CA ARG A 465 -10.99 -4.82 29.40
C ARG A 465 -10.13 -5.08 28.16
N TRP A 466 -10.12 -4.17 27.20
CA TRP A 466 -9.27 -4.26 26.01
C TRP A 466 -7.80 -4.44 26.37
N LYS A 467 -7.30 -3.66 27.35
CA LYS A 467 -5.91 -3.74 27.82
C LYS A 467 -5.61 -5.12 28.40
N THR A 468 -6.47 -5.64 29.28
CA THR A 468 -6.30 -7.01 29.80
C THR A 468 -6.20 -8.03 28.68
N ARG A 469 -7.07 -7.95 27.66
CA ARG A 469 -7.06 -8.88 26.51
C ARG A 469 -5.81 -8.74 25.63
N PHE A 470 -5.30 -7.52 25.47
CA PHE A 470 -4.07 -7.27 24.74
C PHE A 470 -2.84 -7.78 25.51
N ASP A 471 -2.78 -7.54 26.83
CA ASP A 471 -1.72 -8.05 27.69
C ASP A 471 -1.72 -9.59 27.70
N ASP A 472 -2.90 -10.24 27.76
CA ASP A 472 -3.06 -11.69 27.63
C ASP A 472 -2.50 -12.21 26.29
N LEU A 473 -2.79 -11.52 25.18
CA LEU A 473 -2.28 -11.89 23.85
C LEU A 473 -0.75 -11.79 23.78
N VAL A 474 -0.18 -10.69 24.29
CA VAL A 474 1.27 -10.47 24.37
C VAL A 474 1.91 -11.61 25.16
N LEU A 475 1.43 -11.89 26.37
CA LEU A 475 1.97 -12.94 27.24
C LEU A 475 1.97 -14.32 26.56
N GLN A 476 0.98 -14.61 25.73
CA GLN A 476 0.84 -15.91 25.07
C GLN A 476 1.64 -16.04 23.76
N ARG A 477 1.85 -14.93 23.04
CA ARG A 477 2.30 -14.98 21.64
C ARG A 477 3.61 -14.23 21.37
N GLU A 478 4.06 -13.34 22.25
CA GLU A 478 5.21 -12.46 22.00
C GLU A 478 6.50 -13.24 21.68
N SER A 479 6.70 -14.41 22.30
CA SER A 479 7.86 -15.27 22.02
C SER A 479 7.92 -15.84 20.59
N PHE A 480 6.80 -15.83 19.85
CA PHE A 480 6.70 -16.33 18.48
C PHE A 480 6.67 -15.21 17.44
N TRP A 481 6.66 -13.95 17.86
CA TRP A 481 6.53 -12.80 16.99
C TRP A 481 7.84 -12.50 16.26
N ASP A 482 7.73 -12.16 14.98
CA ASP A 482 8.84 -11.60 14.23
C ASP A 482 9.05 -10.10 14.57
N PRO A 483 10.11 -9.45 14.04
CA PRO A 483 10.33 -8.02 14.32
C PRO A 483 9.18 -7.09 13.87
N GLN A 484 8.44 -7.48 12.83
CA GLN A 484 7.30 -6.70 12.32
C GLN A 484 6.11 -6.81 13.26
N ASP A 485 5.82 -8.00 13.78
CA ASP A 485 4.80 -8.23 14.82
C ASP A 485 5.12 -7.45 16.10
N HIS A 486 6.38 -7.44 16.55
CA HIS A 486 6.81 -6.64 17.70
C HIS A 486 6.57 -5.14 17.48
N SER A 487 6.88 -4.64 16.28
CA SER A 487 6.65 -3.24 15.91
C SER A 487 5.15 -2.91 15.86
N ALA A 488 4.35 -3.81 15.30
CA ALA A 488 2.90 -3.70 15.26
C ALA A 488 2.27 -3.68 16.67
N ALA A 489 2.76 -4.52 17.58
CA ALA A 489 2.36 -4.53 18.99
C ALA A 489 2.76 -3.23 19.71
N ASN A 490 3.96 -2.70 19.46
CA ASN A 490 4.41 -1.43 20.02
C ASN A 490 3.56 -0.25 19.51
N LEU A 491 3.17 -0.24 18.23
CA LEU A 491 2.23 0.77 17.72
C LEU A 491 0.89 0.72 18.48
N ILE A 492 0.34 -0.48 18.69
CA ILE A 492 -0.89 -0.67 19.48
C ILE A 492 -0.71 -0.16 20.92
N ARG A 493 0.44 -0.43 21.58
CA ARG A 493 0.77 0.06 22.93
C ARG A 493 0.73 1.59 22.97
N VAL A 494 1.44 2.25 22.07
CA VAL A 494 1.50 3.72 21.96
C VAL A 494 0.08 4.32 21.84
N MET A 495 -0.73 3.79 20.93
CA MET A 495 -2.09 4.27 20.71
C MET A 495 -2.98 4.08 21.95
N SER A 496 -2.87 2.93 22.61
CA SER A 496 -3.64 2.64 23.82
C SER A 496 -3.30 3.56 24.98
N GLN A 497 -2.01 3.86 25.16
CA GLN A 497 -1.53 4.75 26.22
C GLN A 497 -1.99 6.19 26.01
N ALA A 498 -1.84 6.72 24.80
CA ALA A 498 -2.31 8.06 24.48
C ALA A 498 -3.83 8.18 24.70
N THR A 499 -4.58 7.15 24.28
CA THR A 499 -6.04 7.10 24.44
C THR A 499 -6.45 7.02 25.91
N ALA A 500 -5.74 6.24 26.74
CA ALA A 500 -5.98 6.16 28.17
C ALA A 500 -5.83 7.52 28.85
N VAL A 501 -4.75 8.25 28.55
CA VAL A 501 -4.52 9.59 29.10
C VAL A 501 -5.61 10.56 28.63
N GLY A 502 -5.94 10.55 27.33
CA GLY A 502 -7.02 11.39 26.78
C GLY A 502 -8.38 11.16 27.44
N LEU A 503 -8.75 9.90 27.71
CA LEU A 503 -10.01 9.55 28.37
C LEU A 503 -10.04 9.90 29.86
N LEU A 504 -8.89 9.88 30.54
CA LEU A 504 -8.79 10.22 31.95
C LEU A 504 -8.77 11.74 32.17
N VAL A 505 -8.02 12.46 31.34
CA VAL A 505 -7.76 13.90 31.53
C VAL A 505 -8.70 14.78 30.70
N GLY A 506 -9.20 14.32 29.56
CA GLY A 506 -10.07 15.12 28.68
C GLY A 506 -11.28 15.79 29.37
N PRO A 507 -11.95 15.14 30.35
CA PRO A 507 -13.01 15.77 31.13
C PRO A 507 -12.55 16.87 32.11
N ALA A 508 -11.26 16.95 32.43
CA ALA A 508 -10.72 17.98 33.32
C ALA A 508 -10.86 19.38 32.71
N ALA A 509 -11.10 20.37 33.57
CA ALA A 509 -11.12 21.78 33.17
C ALA A 509 -9.70 22.35 33.01
N ASP A 510 -8.74 21.78 33.74
CA ASP A 510 -7.41 22.35 33.95
C ASP A 510 -6.37 21.60 33.11
N GLU A 511 -5.51 22.33 32.40
CA GLU A 511 -4.37 21.76 31.68
C GLU A 511 -3.32 21.17 32.63
N THR A 512 -3.30 21.56 33.91
CA THR A 512 -2.41 20.93 34.90
C THR A 512 -2.64 19.44 35.11
N ALA A 513 -3.85 18.94 34.85
CA ALA A 513 -4.20 17.54 35.03
C ALA A 513 -3.37 16.58 34.16
N TRP A 514 -2.86 17.07 33.01
CA TRP A 514 -1.99 16.30 32.11
C TRP A 514 -0.65 15.90 32.75
N ASP A 515 -0.18 16.61 33.77
CA ASP A 515 1.16 16.38 34.33
C ASP A 515 1.30 15.10 35.15
N THR A 516 0.19 14.61 35.67
CA THR A 516 0.11 13.39 36.49
C THR A 516 0.51 12.13 35.72
N HIS A 517 0.64 12.23 34.40
CA HIS A 517 0.93 11.13 33.48
C HIS A 517 2.36 11.12 32.93
N LYS A 518 3.33 11.67 33.66
CA LYS A 518 4.74 11.75 33.25
C LYS A 518 5.30 10.41 32.73
N ALA A 519 5.11 9.33 33.49
CA ALA A 519 5.60 8.00 33.13
C ALA A 519 5.02 7.49 31.80
N THR A 520 3.76 7.85 31.49
CA THR A 520 3.14 7.50 30.22
C THR A 520 3.78 8.26 29.06
N TYR A 521 4.16 9.53 29.24
CA TYR A 521 4.90 10.27 28.20
C TYR A 521 6.28 9.66 27.92
N GLU A 522 7.01 9.28 28.97
CA GLU A 522 8.31 8.61 28.85
C GLU A 522 8.19 7.29 28.08
N GLU A 523 7.17 6.50 28.37
CA GLU A 523 6.93 5.23 27.67
C GLU A 523 6.47 5.41 26.23
N ILE A 524 5.62 6.41 25.93
CA ILE A 524 5.26 6.75 24.54
C ILE A 524 6.51 7.14 23.76
N ILE A 525 7.38 7.99 24.32
CA ILE A 525 8.64 8.40 23.69
C ILE A 525 9.49 7.17 23.38
N ARG A 526 9.73 6.31 24.38
CA ARG A 526 10.56 5.09 24.23
C ARG A 526 10.02 4.16 23.14
N LEU A 527 8.71 3.94 23.11
CA LEU A 527 8.09 3.09 22.11
C LEU A 527 8.16 3.72 20.72
N VAL A 528 7.89 5.02 20.59
CA VAL A 528 7.96 5.71 19.29
C VAL A 528 9.40 5.76 18.75
N GLU A 529 10.41 5.95 19.61
CA GLU A 529 11.83 5.85 19.23
C GLU A 529 12.17 4.50 18.61
N SER A 530 11.56 3.41 19.09
CA SER A 530 11.75 2.06 18.52
C SER A 530 11.06 1.84 17.17
N LEU A 531 10.10 2.70 16.79
CA LEU A 531 9.27 2.56 15.60
C LEU A 531 9.67 3.52 14.47
N ILE A 532 10.45 4.55 14.77
CA ILE A 532 10.93 5.51 13.77
C ILE A 532 12.23 4.99 13.15
N ASP A 533 12.19 4.71 11.84
CA ASP A 533 13.39 4.52 11.05
C ASP A 533 14.07 5.88 10.80
N ASN A 534 15.36 5.99 11.14
CA ASN A 534 16.18 7.21 10.95
C ASN A 534 16.56 7.47 9.48
N ALA A 535 15.59 7.47 8.57
CA ALA A 535 15.80 7.78 7.16
C ALA A 535 15.77 9.30 6.93
N GLN A 536 16.94 9.91 6.76
CA GLN A 536 17.08 11.33 6.42
C GLN A 536 16.62 11.60 4.97
N GLY A 537 15.72 12.56 4.77
CA GLY A 537 15.68 13.36 3.54
C GLY A 537 14.41 13.35 2.66
N SER A 538 13.43 12.44 2.86
CA SER A 538 12.15 12.49 2.10
C SER A 538 10.94 12.22 2.98
N GLN A 539 9.87 13.01 2.80
CA GLN A 539 8.59 12.79 3.48
C GLN A 539 8.04 11.42 3.08
N ARG A 540 7.77 10.55 4.06
CA ARG A 540 7.20 9.22 3.80
C ARG A 540 5.71 9.21 4.10
N PHE A 541 4.93 8.93 3.08
CA PHE A 541 3.48 8.87 3.18
C PHE A 541 3.04 7.48 3.67
N HIS A 542 2.20 7.45 4.71
CA HIS A 542 1.63 6.24 5.29
C HIS A 542 0.11 6.38 5.36
N PHE A 543 -0.66 5.37 4.96
CA PHE A 543 -2.11 5.34 5.23
C PHE A 543 -2.43 4.72 6.60
N GLU A 544 -1.44 4.13 7.23
CA GLU A 544 -1.54 3.67 8.60
C GLU A 544 -1.32 4.85 9.55
N MET A 545 -2.28 5.06 10.44
CA MET A 545 -2.21 6.06 11.50
C MET A 545 -1.73 5.44 12.80
N GLY A 546 -1.02 6.21 13.62
CA GLY A 546 -0.83 5.84 15.02
C GLY A 546 0.39 6.40 15.73
N LEU A 547 1.27 7.17 15.07
CA LEU A 547 2.40 7.82 15.75
C LEU A 547 2.18 9.32 15.91
N ILE A 548 1.63 9.99 14.90
CA ILE A 548 1.51 11.45 14.91
C ILE A 548 0.57 11.91 16.04
N SER A 549 -0.63 11.34 16.16
CA SER A 549 -1.59 11.72 17.20
C SER A 549 -1.05 11.49 18.63
N PRO A 550 -0.46 10.32 18.98
CA PRO A 550 0.21 10.15 20.28
C PRO A 550 1.37 11.13 20.53
N LEU A 551 2.12 11.52 19.50
CA LEU A 551 3.13 12.57 19.62
C LEU A 551 2.52 13.96 19.83
N HIS A 552 1.27 14.23 19.39
CA HIS A 552 0.56 15.46 19.75
C HIS A 552 0.41 15.57 21.27
N LEU A 553 0.02 14.48 21.93
CA LEU A 553 -0.13 14.45 23.38
C LEU A 553 1.19 14.84 24.08
N VAL A 554 2.32 14.28 23.63
CA VAL A 554 3.64 14.58 24.20
C VAL A 554 4.12 15.99 23.84
N ALA A 555 4.04 16.42 22.59
CA ALA A 555 4.57 17.70 22.13
C ALA A 555 3.73 18.91 22.57
N TRP A 556 2.45 18.72 22.86
CA TRP A 556 1.53 19.81 23.20
C TRP A 556 1.07 19.78 24.67
N LYS A 557 0.58 18.63 25.15
CA LYS A 557 -0.04 18.56 26.49
C LYS A 557 0.95 18.31 27.62
N CYS A 558 2.04 17.60 27.36
CA CYS A 558 3.11 17.44 28.34
C CYS A 558 3.72 18.81 28.68
N ARG A 559 3.74 19.22 29.96
CA ARG A 559 4.40 20.46 30.40
C ARG A 559 5.87 20.27 30.80
N TRP A 560 6.35 19.03 30.87
CA TRP A 560 7.74 18.72 31.22
C TRP A 560 8.68 19.14 30.08
N PRO A 561 9.57 20.14 30.27
CA PRO A 561 10.30 20.77 29.18
C PRO A 561 11.15 19.81 28.34
N SER A 562 11.79 18.82 28.99
CA SER A 562 12.63 17.82 28.33
C SER A 562 11.80 16.85 27.48
N LEU A 563 10.75 16.27 28.04
CA LEU A 563 9.87 15.31 27.33
C LEU A 563 9.16 15.97 26.15
N ARG A 564 8.71 17.22 26.32
CA ARG A 564 8.08 18.01 25.25
C ARG A 564 9.04 18.23 24.07
N ARG A 565 10.28 18.65 24.34
CA ARG A 565 11.32 18.83 23.31
C ARG A 565 11.66 17.51 22.62
N THR A 566 11.71 16.39 23.36
CA THR A 566 11.88 15.05 22.76
C THR A 566 10.71 14.70 21.84
N GLY A 567 9.46 14.94 22.24
CA GLY A 567 8.28 14.73 21.39
C GLY A 567 8.33 15.54 20.08
N LEU A 568 8.75 16.81 20.17
CA LEU A 568 8.99 17.66 18.99
C LEU A 568 10.11 17.10 18.10
N ALA A 569 11.22 16.66 18.70
CA ALA A 569 12.33 16.05 17.97
C ALA A 569 11.89 14.79 17.22
N LEU A 570 11.03 13.95 17.83
CA LEU A 570 10.48 12.75 17.19
C LEU A 570 9.54 13.09 16.03
N LEU A 571 8.66 14.10 16.18
CA LEU A 571 7.82 14.57 15.07
C LEU A 571 8.70 15.00 13.88
N ARG A 572 9.75 15.79 14.14
CA ARG A 572 10.70 16.25 13.12
C ARG A 572 11.48 15.09 12.49
N ALA A 573 12.02 14.18 13.30
CA ALA A 573 12.82 13.05 12.85
C ALA A 573 12.00 12.08 11.98
N SER A 574 10.72 11.89 12.31
CA SER A 574 9.85 10.99 11.55
C SER A 574 9.67 11.47 10.09
N SER A 575 9.58 12.79 9.86
CA SER A 575 9.16 13.38 8.57
C SER A 575 7.97 12.66 7.94
N ARG A 576 7.10 12.06 8.76
CA ARG A 576 5.98 11.22 8.34
C ARG A 576 4.78 12.06 7.92
N ARG A 577 4.01 11.54 6.96
CA ARG A 577 2.64 11.97 6.70
C ARG A 577 1.71 10.77 6.88
N GLU A 578 0.86 10.80 7.90
CA GLU A 578 -0.12 9.74 8.19
C GLU A 578 -1.48 10.20 7.65
N CYS A 579 -1.86 9.74 6.47
CA CYS A 579 -3.05 10.24 5.77
C CYS A 579 -3.04 11.78 5.63
N LEU A 580 -3.98 12.47 6.29
CA LEU A 580 -4.09 13.93 6.31
C LEU A 580 -3.17 14.61 7.34
N TYR A 581 -2.52 13.85 8.21
CA TYR A 581 -1.67 14.36 9.28
C TYR A 581 -0.25 14.56 8.77
N ASP A 582 0.28 15.79 8.85
CA ASP A 582 1.67 16.11 8.47
C ASP A 582 2.52 16.40 9.72
N ALA A 583 3.50 15.53 10.01
CA ALA A 583 4.37 15.70 11.16
C ALA A 583 5.17 17.01 11.13
N ARG A 584 5.49 17.55 9.94
CA ARG A 584 6.17 18.85 9.81
C ARG A 584 5.27 20.01 10.19
N LEU A 585 3.99 19.94 9.80
CA LEU A 585 2.99 20.93 10.19
C LEU A 585 2.82 20.93 11.71
N TYR A 586 2.60 19.76 12.30
CA TYR A 586 2.40 19.65 13.75
C TYR A 586 3.67 19.99 14.54
N TYR A 587 4.85 19.67 14.03
CA TYR A 587 6.11 20.17 14.60
C TYR A 587 6.14 21.70 14.65
N ALA A 588 5.79 22.39 13.56
CA ALA A 588 5.77 23.86 13.50
C ALA A 588 4.73 24.45 14.47
N VAL A 589 3.51 23.90 14.48
CA VAL A 589 2.41 24.33 15.37
C VAL A 589 2.81 24.16 16.84
N PHE A 590 3.30 22.98 17.24
CA PHE A 590 3.64 22.71 18.64
C PHE A 590 4.93 23.39 19.09
N SER A 591 5.90 23.60 18.20
CA SER A 591 7.06 24.44 18.49
C SER A 591 6.63 25.88 18.80
N ARG A 592 5.64 26.38 18.05
CA ARG A 592 5.09 27.72 18.27
C ARG A 592 4.28 27.82 19.56
N ILE A 593 3.44 26.83 19.85
CA ILE A 593 2.71 26.75 21.13
C ILE A 593 3.70 26.71 22.30
N MET A 594 4.72 25.85 22.24
CA MET A 594 5.77 25.77 23.26
C MET A 594 6.47 27.12 23.47
N ALA A 595 6.84 27.81 22.39
CA ALA A 595 7.50 29.12 22.48
C ALA A 595 6.63 30.21 23.12
N ILE A 596 5.30 30.13 22.98
CA ILE A 596 4.36 31.06 23.64
C ILE A 596 4.23 30.72 25.12
N GLU A 597 4.03 29.43 25.43
CA GLU A 597 3.84 28.96 26.81
C GLU A 597 5.09 29.11 27.68
N GLU A 598 6.28 29.01 27.07
CA GLU A 598 7.58 29.13 27.72
C GLU A 598 8.20 30.53 27.54
N ALA A 599 7.49 31.52 26.96
CA ALA A 599 8.06 32.83 26.64
C ALA A 599 8.65 33.58 27.86
N ASP A 600 8.01 33.44 29.02
CA ASP A 600 8.47 34.04 30.28
C ASP A 600 9.50 33.16 31.02
N PHE A 601 9.74 31.94 30.52
CA PHE A 601 10.78 31.02 30.99
C PHE A 601 11.99 31.14 30.06
N ASN A 602 12.93 32.04 30.37
CA ASN A 602 14.18 32.22 29.63
C ASN A 602 15.06 30.94 29.62
N GLN A 603 14.76 29.96 28.76
CA GLN A 603 15.59 28.78 28.57
C GLN A 603 15.91 28.53 27.08
N PRO A 604 17.21 28.35 26.72
CA PRO A 604 17.59 27.96 25.36
C PRO A 604 16.99 26.60 24.98
N LEU A 605 16.72 26.40 23.68
CA LEU A 605 16.21 25.14 23.12
C LEU A 605 17.14 23.93 23.38
N ASP A 606 18.39 24.17 23.78
CA ASP A 606 19.49 23.21 23.77
C ASP A 606 20.00 22.80 25.18
N GLY A 607 19.35 23.25 26.27
CA GLY A 607 19.84 23.08 27.65
C GLY A 607 19.03 22.10 28.52
N GLN A 608 19.73 21.28 29.31
CA GLN A 608 19.13 20.42 30.35
C GLN A 608 18.41 21.27 31.42
N CYS A 609 17.10 21.07 31.57
CA CYS A 609 16.25 21.83 32.49
C CYS A 609 16.31 21.27 33.92
N ALA A 610 16.44 22.15 34.91
CA ALA A 610 16.19 21.85 36.32
C ALA A 610 14.70 21.58 36.56
N GLN A 611 14.39 20.67 37.48
CA GLN A 611 13.15 19.89 37.57
C GLN A 611 11.87 20.63 38.02
N HIS A 612 11.81 21.98 38.02
CA HIS A 612 10.78 22.70 38.78
C HIS A 612 9.97 23.81 38.09
N ASP A 613 10.27 24.18 36.86
CA ASP A 613 9.61 25.32 36.20
C ASP A 613 8.70 24.83 35.06
N LEU A 614 7.47 24.41 35.42
CA LEU A 614 6.42 24.07 34.44
C LEU A 614 5.65 25.32 34.02
N PRO A 615 5.28 25.48 32.73
CA PRO A 615 4.43 26.58 32.29
C PRO A 615 3.14 26.68 33.12
N PRO A 616 2.79 27.87 33.65
CA PRO A 616 1.61 28.06 34.49
C PRO A 616 0.34 27.90 33.67
N GLU A 617 -0.77 27.60 34.35
CA GLU A 617 -2.07 27.32 33.70
C GLU A 617 -2.53 28.46 32.78
N ASN A 618 -2.34 29.71 33.19
CA ASN A 618 -2.73 30.89 32.42
C ASN A 618 -1.89 31.13 31.16
N ALA A 619 -0.70 30.52 31.04
CA ALA A 619 0.13 30.58 29.84
C ALA A 619 -0.28 29.52 28.79
N ARG A 620 -1.11 28.54 29.17
CA ARG A 620 -1.43 27.37 28.34
C ARG A 620 -2.26 27.72 27.12
N ILE A 621 -1.95 27.06 26.01
CA ILE A 621 -2.81 27.03 24.83
C ILE A 621 -3.74 25.81 24.93
N HIS A 622 -5.01 26.06 25.21
CA HIS A 622 -6.01 25.01 25.43
C HIS A 622 -6.51 24.38 24.11
N HIS A 623 -6.51 25.14 23.01
CA HIS A 623 -6.96 24.67 21.71
C HIS A 623 -6.25 25.39 20.56
N PHE A 624 -6.18 24.73 19.40
CA PHE A 624 -5.69 25.32 18.16
C PHE A 624 -6.52 24.88 16.96
N ILE A 625 -6.55 25.70 15.93
CA ILE A 625 -7.09 25.37 14.60
C ILE A 625 -6.03 25.76 13.57
N CYS A 626 -5.79 24.89 12.60
CA CYS A 626 -4.88 25.14 11.51
C CYS A 626 -5.64 25.02 10.19
N GLU A 627 -5.71 26.10 9.41
CA GLU A 627 -6.43 26.16 8.15
C GLU A 627 -5.44 26.38 7.00
N THR A 628 -5.55 25.58 5.95
CA THR A 628 -4.83 25.82 4.68
C THR A 628 -5.46 27.01 3.98
N LEU A 629 -4.65 27.97 3.53
CA LEU A 629 -5.17 29.13 2.79
C LEU A 629 -5.55 28.73 1.35
N PRO A 630 -6.76 29.08 0.88
CA PRO A 630 -7.13 28.87 -0.51
C PRO A 630 -6.34 29.89 -1.36
N LEU A 631 -5.50 29.40 -2.28
CA LEU A 631 -4.79 30.07 -3.40
C LEU A 631 -3.26 29.99 -3.31
N GLY A 632 -2.67 29.16 -4.16
CA GLY A 632 -1.34 29.36 -4.77
C GLY A 632 -0.09 29.35 -3.88
N LYS A 633 -0.22 29.35 -2.55
CA LYS A 633 0.89 29.35 -1.59
C LYS A 633 0.96 28.00 -0.89
N TYR A 634 1.61 27.03 -1.54
CA TYR A 634 1.97 25.77 -0.87
C TYR A 634 2.79 26.08 0.39
N GLY A 635 2.43 25.46 1.51
CA GLY A 635 3.17 25.60 2.76
C GLY A 635 2.77 26.79 3.65
N VAL A 636 1.70 27.54 3.36
CA VAL A 636 1.21 28.60 4.26
C VAL A 636 -0.10 28.21 4.93
N TYR A 637 -0.12 28.32 6.25
CA TYR A 637 -1.26 27.96 7.09
C TYR A 637 -1.66 29.12 8.00
N LEU A 638 -2.96 29.28 8.22
CA LEU A 638 -3.51 30.18 9.22
C LEU A 638 -3.68 29.41 10.53
N LEU A 639 -2.89 29.78 11.54
CA LEU A 639 -2.95 29.20 12.88
C LEU A 639 -3.78 30.10 13.80
N LYS A 640 -4.80 29.53 14.42
CA LYS A 640 -5.63 30.14 15.45
C LYS A 640 -5.37 29.44 16.78
N LEU A 641 -4.95 30.18 17.80
CA LEU A 641 -4.64 29.66 19.14
C LEU A 641 -5.60 30.23 20.17
N PHE A 642 -6.08 29.38 21.07
CA PHE A 642 -7.05 29.71 22.10
C PHE A 642 -6.43 29.56 23.49
N SER A 643 -6.42 30.65 24.25
CA SER A 643 -5.81 30.74 25.58
C SER A 643 -6.81 31.32 26.60
N ARG A 644 -6.52 31.12 27.89
CA ARG A 644 -7.27 31.70 29.02
C ARG A 644 -6.31 32.45 29.96
N PRO A 645 -5.86 33.65 29.57
CA PRO A 645 -4.81 34.38 30.29
C PRO A 645 -5.22 34.83 31.70
N LYS A 646 -6.52 34.91 31.99
CA LYS A 646 -7.09 35.27 33.30
C LYS A 646 -7.62 34.04 34.07
N TRP A 647 -7.05 32.86 33.86
CA TRP A 647 -7.47 31.64 34.53
C TRP A 647 -7.70 31.84 36.05
N PRO A 648 -8.83 31.39 36.63
CA PRO A 648 -9.86 30.49 36.07
C PRO A 648 -11.03 31.17 35.34
N ASP A 649 -10.93 32.47 35.01
CA ASP A 649 -11.99 33.20 34.29
C ASP A 649 -12.34 32.52 32.95
N PRO A 650 -13.64 32.37 32.60
CA PRO A 650 -14.08 31.82 31.31
C PRO A 650 -13.69 32.64 30.07
N GLU A 651 -13.14 33.85 30.21
CA GLU A 651 -12.77 34.70 29.07
C GLU A 651 -11.72 34.05 28.15
N TRP A 652 -12.13 33.74 26.92
CA TRP A 652 -11.25 33.19 25.88
C TRP A 652 -10.51 34.29 25.13
N ARG A 653 -9.20 34.11 24.93
CA ARG A 653 -8.40 34.94 24.02
C ARG A 653 -8.00 34.16 22.79
N LEU A 654 -8.36 34.70 21.62
CA LEU A 654 -7.95 34.19 20.31
C LEU A 654 -6.70 34.95 19.83
N HIS A 655 -5.64 34.21 19.52
CA HIS A 655 -4.47 34.69 18.79
C HIS A 655 -4.46 34.08 17.40
N THR A 656 -4.16 34.87 16.37
CA THR A 656 -4.13 34.39 14.97
C THR A 656 -2.84 34.82 14.31
N GLU A 657 -2.16 33.88 13.66
CA GLU A 657 -0.91 34.12 12.95
C GLU A 657 -0.73 33.17 11.76
N HIS A 658 0.26 33.44 10.91
CA HIS A 658 0.59 32.58 9.78
C HIS A 658 1.80 31.70 10.11
N ILE A 659 1.72 30.42 9.76
CA ILE A 659 2.86 29.49 9.79
C ILE A 659 3.28 29.18 8.36
N TYR A 660 4.59 29.20 8.15
CA TYR A 660 5.24 28.87 6.89
C TYR A 660 6.02 27.56 7.07
N LEU A 661 5.66 26.54 6.30
CA LEU A 661 6.47 25.34 6.14
C LEU A 661 7.43 25.61 4.99
N ASP A 662 8.74 25.57 5.26
CA ASP A 662 9.78 25.86 4.26
C ASP A 662 9.57 25.05 2.97
N ALA A 663 9.08 25.71 1.93
CA ALA A 663 9.38 25.37 0.55
C ALA A 663 10.55 26.27 0.14
N PHE A 664 11.56 25.69 -0.51
CA PHE A 664 12.69 26.37 -1.14
C PHE A 664 12.41 27.86 -1.48
N SER A 665 13.15 28.74 -0.81
CA SER A 665 13.55 30.11 -1.17
C SER A 665 12.70 30.91 -2.19
N THR A 666 12.41 32.15 -1.79
CA THR A 666 12.03 33.34 -2.57
C THR A 666 10.54 33.60 -2.76
N CYS A 667 10.02 34.51 -1.93
CA CYS A 667 9.15 35.60 -2.37
C CYS A 667 9.37 36.79 -1.41
N GLN A 668 10.31 37.67 -1.77
CA GLN A 668 10.22 39.07 -1.36
C GLN A 668 9.13 39.72 -2.22
N GLY A 669 8.15 40.34 -1.60
CA GLY A 669 7.09 41.06 -2.29
C GLY A 669 5.93 41.31 -1.35
N GLY A 670 5.87 42.52 -0.81
CA GLY A 670 4.77 42.97 0.04
C GLY A 670 3.50 43.14 -0.78
N ASP A 671 2.55 42.24 -0.60
CA ASP A 671 1.15 42.44 -0.99
C ASP A 671 0.27 42.35 0.25
N SER A 672 -0.51 43.40 0.48
CA SER A 672 -1.47 43.52 1.57
C SER A 672 -2.58 42.47 1.45
N LEU A 673 -2.83 41.73 2.54
CA LEU A 673 -3.84 40.68 2.65
C LEU A 673 -5.27 41.24 2.74
N PRO A 674 -6.28 40.59 2.12
CA PRO A 674 -7.68 41.02 2.21
C PRO A 674 -8.29 40.72 3.59
N SER A 675 -9.20 41.60 4.00
CA SER A 675 -9.94 41.51 5.27
C SER A 675 -10.93 40.34 5.32
N SER A 676 -11.00 39.72 6.49
CA SER A 676 -11.82 38.58 6.90
C SER A 676 -13.19 38.43 6.23
N SER A 677 -13.42 37.28 5.60
CA SER A 677 -14.77 36.75 5.37
C SER A 677 -15.18 35.86 6.55
N LYS A 678 -16.45 35.96 6.96
CA LYS A 678 -17.06 35.12 8.00
C LYS A 678 -17.03 33.66 7.55
N ILE A 679 -16.44 32.77 8.35
CA ILE A 679 -16.43 31.32 8.11
C ILE A 679 -17.28 30.63 9.18
N ALA A 680 -18.23 29.82 8.73
CA ALA A 680 -19.08 28.98 9.55
C ALA A 680 -18.55 27.54 9.62
N LYS A 681 -18.64 26.96 10.83
CA LYS A 681 -18.35 25.60 11.31
C LYS A 681 -16.94 25.33 11.87
N LEU A 682 -16.90 25.17 13.20
CA LEU A 682 -15.88 24.48 14.00
C LEU A 682 -16.56 23.32 14.77
N PRO A 683 -15.88 22.20 15.10
CA PRO A 683 -14.47 22.16 15.49
C PRO A 683 -13.59 21.09 14.82
N VAL A 684 -12.27 21.34 14.85
CA VAL A 684 -11.23 20.31 14.83
C VAL A 684 -11.40 19.46 16.08
N VAL A 685 -11.70 18.18 15.91
CA VAL A 685 -12.01 17.26 17.03
C VAL A 685 -10.72 16.59 17.47
N ASN A 686 -9.97 17.24 18.35
CA ASN A 686 -8.76 16.65 18.90
C ASN A 686 -9.09 15.85 20.16
N LEU A 687 -8.69 14.58 20.22
CA LEU A 687 -8.86 13.68 21.38
C LEU A 687 -8.25 14.26 22.68
N PHE A 688 -7.26 15.15 22.57
CA PHE A 688 -6.54 15.74 23.68
C PHE A 688 -7.09 17.12 24.07
N ARG A 689 -8.39 17.37 23.88
CA ARG A 689 -9.02 18.64 24.26
C ARG A 689 -9.47 18.62 25.73
N THR A 690 -9.20 19.70 26.47
CA THR A 690 -9.81 19.98 27.78
C THR A 690 -11.00 20.94 27.61
N GLY A 691 -12.10 20.65 28.32
CA GLY A 691 -13.25 21.57 28.40
C GLY A 691 -14.06 21.82 27.10
N PRO A 692 -15.10 22.68 27.19
CA PRO A 692 -16.04 22.97 26.08
C PRO A 692 -15.38 23.56 24.83
N VAL A 693 -16.03 23.37 23.67
CA VAL A 693 -15.73 24.08 22.41
C VAL A 693 -15.97 25.57 22.60
N PRO A 694 -14.97 26.45 22.40
CA PRO A 694 -15.21 27.89 22.43
C PRO A 694 -16.14 28.23 21.27
N THR A 695 -17.36 28.60 21.59
CA THR A 695 -18.23 29.36 20.68
C THR A 695 -17.72 30.78 20.66
N ILE A 696 -16.96 31.15 19.63
CA ILE A 696 -16.68 32.56 19.35
C ILE A 696 -17.95 33.12 18.70
N ALA A 697 -18.54 34.15 19.32
CA ALA A 697 -19.68 34.89 18.79
C ALA A 697 -19.29 35.81 17.62
#